data_AF-A0A914B2S5-F1
#
_entry.id   AF-A0A914B2S5-F1
#
_cell.length_a   1.000
_cell.length_b   1.000
_cell.length_c   1.000
_cell.angle_alpha   90.00
_cell.angle_beta   90.00
_cell.angle_gamma   90.00
#
_symmetry.space_group_name_H-M   'P 1'
#
loop_
_entity.id
_entity.type
_entity.pdbx_description
1 polymer ?
#
loop_
_entity_poly.entity_id
_entity_poly.type
_entity_poly.pdbx_seq_one_letter_code
_entity_poly.pdbx_strand_id
1 'polypeptide(L)'
;MADKKICRLVCTDTGTSLKPVVLTNQEAVVLGRCPVTGILDKKLSRQQVEVKADFECRVLHLKQLSSSPSLIDGSSLILKDQETTIPNGGRFQLLNNKYEYRVIFPTPPALESKPKPSPTGNSSGSTAKRAKGDITDFFQKKPTKRRISEEEPSHQEAKKKAKLDGPTKVTSKKNYRGTVSDSESEDSLDSKDLNIIQETSSKKRTQQQKDYKGAVSDSDDSDVGNKQPSTNAPGKKNSHAGVRDRDGGDTCKAENSVAARTPLNNKDFKKATSKDYKGAVSDSDDNDSDGLSGDRVLSVSKVSKAETPKVTSLKKYHGEISDSSDEDDNKQDPESSAVKAKLTALQQNAKRYLAKQSADRPETTHPDSLPLATSGTDGAANAGKQLGKPAADSKWEEQGKLVVYTSQGVQASNKIAGFDLDGTIITTKSGKVFATSADDWRIVYSEVPRTLKKLHSDGYKVVLFTNQLGIGKGKLKLADFKRKVLGVQSKIGIPMQALIATGEGVYRKPQTGMWTHLCNHGNDGIQVHTTSSKYIGDAAGRPADWGPGKKKDFSCSDRLFALNVGVSFHTPEEFFLGQKKNRFSLPEFDPRKLSSAGPLLSPPQAQIPAQGHPQEVIILVGFPASGKSSFVKKHLLPHKYVHINRDAMGTWQKCVAATESALVKGQSVVVDNTNPDPESRQRYTACAKKANVHCRCFVLNVSLDHARHNEKFRRMTDSAKNHAQISEMVFHSYKKKYTQPTPAEGFDAVVRVNFLPSFSNTKEESLYRMFLLEK
;
A
#
# COMPACT_ATOMS: atom_id res chain seq x y z
N MET A 1 43.59 -19.63 -28.74
CA MET A 1 42.15 -19.95 -28.53
C MET A 1 41.36 -19.28 -29.63
N ALA A 2 40.27 -19.87 -30.13
CA ALA A 2 39.49 -19.24 -31.20
C ALA A 2 38.67 -18.05 -30.70
N ASP A 3 38.69 -16.93 -31.42
CA ASP A 3 37.84 -15.78 -31.14
C ASP A 3 36.36 -16.17 -31.29
N LYS A 4 35.63 -16.18 -30.17
CA LYS A 4 34.18 -16.34 -30.20
C LYS A 4 33.58 -15.11 -30.89
N LYS A 5 33.04 -15.30 -32.10
CA LYS A 5 32.20 -14.29 -32.77
C LYS A 5 31.07 -13.92 -31.82
N ILE A 6 30.98 -12.64 -31.44
CA ILE A 6 29.97 -12.11 -30.51
C ILE A 6 29.16 -10.99 -31.16
N CYS A 7 27.85 -11.03 -30.96
CA CYS A 7 26.93 -9.96 -31.33
C CYS A 7 26.72 -9.10 -30.08
N ARG A 8 26.68 -7.78 -30.25
CA ARG A 8 26.49 -6.82 -29.16
C ARG A 8 25.20 -6.06 -29.35
N LEU A 9 24.37 -6.02 -28.32
CA LEU A 9 23.23 -5.12 -28.24
C LEU A 9 23.64 -3.89 -27.43
N VAL A 10 23.72 -2.74 -28.07
CA VAL A 10 24.14 -1.48 -27.43
C VAL A 10 22.93 -0.58 -27.22
N CYS A 11 22.70 -0.15 -25.99
CA CYS A 11 21.61 0.77 -25.65
C CYS A 11 21.93 2.19 -26.18
N THR A 12 21.00 2.81 -26.92
CA THR A 12 21.17 4.14 -27.54
C THR A 12 20.48 5.28 -26.79
N ASP A 13 19.65 4.98 -25.78
CA ASP A 13 19.06 5.96 -24.86
C ASP A 13 20.14 6.85 -24.18
N THR A 14 20.15 8.15 -24.51
CA THR A 14 21.13 9.14 -24.02
C THR A 14 21.12 9.38 -22.51
N GLY A 15 20.13 8.85 -21.80
CA GLY A 15 20.00 8.93 -20.34
C GLY A 15 20.41 7.67 -19.56
N THR A 16 20.91 6.61 -20.21
CA THR A 16 21.13 5.32 -19.53
C THR A 16 22.51 4.70 -19.80
N SER A 17 23.37 4.67 -18.79
CA SER A 17 24.65 3.94 -18.82
C SER A 17 24.43 2.43 -18.57
N LEU A 18 23.85 1.74 -19.55
CA LEU A 18 23.69 0.28 -19.52
C LEU A 18 24.86 -0.41 -20.22
N LYS A 19 25.33 -1.54 -19.66
CA LYS A 19 26.36 -2.36 -20.31
C LYS A 19 25.78 -3.01 -21.57
N PRO A 20 26.56 -3.13 -22.67
CA PRO A 20 26.13 -3.88 -23.84
C PRO A 20 25.82 -5.34 -23.49
N VAL A 21 24.71 -5.86 -23.99
CA VAL A 21 24.41 -7.30 -23.89
C VAL A 21 25.21 -8.04 -24.96
N VAL A 22 25.89 -9.11 -24.56
CA VAL A 22 26.70 -9.95 -25.45
C VAL A 22 25.95 -11.23 -25.74
N LEU A 23 25.85 -11.61 -27.01
CA LEU A 23 25.18 -12.82 -27.49
C LEU A 23 26.17 -13.69 -28.27
N THR A 24 26.08 -15.02 -28.09
CA THR A 24 26.81 -15.99 -28.92
C THR A 24 25.90 -16.57 -30.02
N ASN A 25 26.47 -17.32 -30.97
CA ASN A 25 25.72 -17.83 -32.12
C ASN A 25 24.68 -18.88 -31.70
N GLN A 26 23.43 -18.69 -32.14
CA GLN A 26 22.27 -19.55 -31.86
C GLN A 26 21.91 -19.72 -30.36
N GLU A 27 22.49 -18.94 -29.44
CA GLU A 27 22.13 -18.92 -28.02
C GLU A 27 20.92 -18.00 -27.78
N ALA A 28 19.91 -18.51 -27.06
CA ALA A 28 18.70 -17.75 -26.71
C ALA A 28 18.87 -17.04 -25.36
N VAL A 29 18.68 -15.72 -25.35
CA VAL A 29 18.90 -14.86 -24.18
C VAL A 29 17.65 -14.02 -23.89
N VAL A 30 17.14 -14.10 -22.66
CA VAL A 30 15.93 -13.37 -22.26
C VAL A 30 16.26 -11.98 -21.72
N LEU A 31 15.79 -10.96 -22.42
CA LEU A 31 15.92 -9.55 -22.06
C LEU A 31 14.68 -9.04 -21.32
N GLY A 32 14.85 -7.97 -20.55
CA GLY A 32 13.79 -7.36 -19.77
C GLY A 32 14.35 -6.62 -18.57
N ARG A 33 13.59 -6.58 -17.47
CA ARG A 33 14.04 -6.13 -16.15
C ARG A 33 14.79 -7.26 -15.44
N CYS A 34 15.96 -7.60 -15.95
CA CYS A 34 16.78 -8.74 -15.53
C CYS A 34 18.26 -8.34 -15.35
N PRO A 35 19.10 -9.14 -14.67
CA PRO A 35 20.52 -8.81 -14.48
C PRO A 35 21.31 -8.65 -15.78
N VAL A 36 20.88 -9.31 -16.86
CA VAL A 36 21.53 -9.29 -18.19
C VAL A 36 21.51 -7.87 -18.81
N THR A 37 20.40 -7.14 -18.68
CA THR A 37 20.26 -5.77 -19.19
C THR A 37 20.66 -4.70 -18.17
N GLY A 38 20.65 -5.04 -16.87
CA GLY A 38 20.78 -4.10 -15.76
C GLY A 38 19.53 -3.21 -15.53
N ILE A 39 18.45 -3.39 -16.29
CA ILE A 39 17.26 -2.52 -16.21
C ILE A 39 16.45 -2.83 -14.95
N LEU A 40 16.02 -1.77 -14.24
CA LEU A 40 15.21 -1.85 -13.01
C LEU A 40 13.77 -1.29 -13.15
N ASP A 41 13.39 -0.72 -14.30
CA ASP A 41 12.06 -0.09 -14.50
C ASP A 41 10.93 -1.12 -14.30
N LYS A 42 10.06 -0.86 -13.32
CA LYS A 42 8.96 -1.76 -12.92
C LYS A 42 7.87 -1.90 -14.00
N LYS A 43 7.86 -1.04 -15.03
CA LYS A 43 6.98 -1.16 -16.20
C LYS A 43 7.45 -2.24 -17.19
N LEU A 44 8.73 -2.62 -17.14
CA LEU A 44 9.31 -3.63 -18.01
C LEU A 44 9.16 -5.03 -17.39
N SER A 45 8.73 -6.00 -18.21
CA SER A 45 8.66 -7.41 -17.78
C SER A 45 10.04 -7.95 -17.42
N ARG A 46 10.13 -8.91 -16.49
CA ARG A 46 11.39 -9.64 -16.24
C ARG A 46 11.82 -10.50 -17.44
N GLN A 47 10.82 -10.96 -18.20
CA GLN A 47 10.95 -11.67 -19.47
C GLN A 47 10.15 -10.84 -20.49
N GLN A 48 10.81 -9.89 -21.13
CA GLN A 48 10.19 -8.99 -22.10
C GLN A 48 10.20 -9.62 -23.48
N VAL A 49 11.41 -9.91 -23.96
CA VAL A 49 11.68 -10.62 -25.21
C VAL A 49 12.72 -11.70 -24.95
N GLU A 50 12.67 -12.75 -25.76
CA GLU A 50 13.80 -13.65 -25.99
C GLU A 50 14.48 -13.21 -27.28
N VAL A 51 15.82 -13.20 -27.31
CA VAL A 51 16.59 -12.88 -28.50
C VAL A 51 17.63 -13.95 -28.79
N LYS A 52 17.87 -14.23 -30.08
CA LYS A 52 18.81 -15.25 -30.54
C LYS A 52 19.59 -14.68 -31.73
N ALA A 53 20.93 -14.67 -31.64
CA ALA A 53 21.77 -14.09 -32.68
C ALA A 53 22.18 -15.15 -33.72
N ASP A 54 21.82 -14.91 -34.98
CA ASP A 54 22.27 -15.71 -36.12
C ASP A 54 23.42 -14.99 -36.84
N PHE A 55 24.60 -15.62 -36.86
CA PHE A 55 25.82 -15.01 -37.42
C PHE A 55 26.06 -15.35 -38.91
N GLU A 56 25.28 -16.27 -39.47
CA GLU A 56 25.34 -16.64 -40.87
C GLU A 56 24.45 -15.68 -41.68
N CYS A 57 23.19 -15.54 -41.27
CA CYS A 57 22.25 -14.56 -41.81
C CYS A 57 22.48 -13.13 -41.29
N ARG A 58 23.27 -12.94 -40.21
CA ARG A 58 23.53 -11.65 -39.52
C ARG A 58 22.25 -10.93 -39.07
N VAL A 59 21.31 -11.71 -38.54
CA VAL A 59 20.04 -11.23 -37.98
C VAL A 59 19.90 -11.60 -36.52
N LEU A 60 19.27 -10.73 -35.75
CA LEU A 60 18.77 -11.04 -34.42
C LEU A 60 17.32 -11.52 -34.53
N HIS A 61 17.06 -12.79 -34.23
CA HIS A 61 15.70 -13.24 -34.00
C HIS A 61 15.22 -12.68 -32.67
N LEU A 62 14.00 -12.14 -32.63
CA LEU A 62 13.39 -11.57 -31.42
C LEU A 62 11.97 -12.13 -31.28
N LYS A 63 11.68 -12.70 -30.11
CA LYS A 63 10.38 -13.27 -29.72
C LYS A 63 9.79 -12.50 -28.55
N GLN A 64 8.55 -12.04 -28.68
CA GLN A 64 7.89 -11.24 -27.65
C GLN A 64 7.25 -12.14 -26.58
N LEU A 65 7.85 -12.21 -25.39
CA LEU A 65 7.36 -13.06 -24.30
C LEU A 65 6.25 -12.40 -23.45
N SER A 66 6.26 -11.07 -23.35
CA SER A 66 5.36 -10.31 -22.46
C SER A 66 4.14 -9.73 -23.18
N SER A 67 3.07 -9.47 -22.42
CA SER A 67 1.87 -8.79 -22.92
C SER A 67 2.03 -7.28 -23.14
N SER A 68 3.17 -6.69 -22.74
CA SER A 68 3.51 -5.29 -23.04
C SER A 68 4.34 -5.27 -24.32
N PRO A 69 3.89 -4.69 -25.44
CA PRO A 69 4.61 -4.79 -26.70
C PRO A 69 5.94 -4.03 -26.69
N SER A 70 6.95 -4.61 -27.35
CA SER A 70 8.17 -3.90 -27.75
C SER A 70 8.01 -3.27 -29.14
N LEU A 71 8.87 -2.30 -29.48
CA LEU A 71 8.77 -1.49 -30.70
C LEU A 71 10.01 -1.70 -31.58
N ILE A 72 9.86 -1.82 -32.90
CA ILE A 72 10.94 -2.04 -33.87
C ILE A 72 11.03 -0.81 -34.78
N ASP A 73 12.25 -0.29 -34.96
CA ASP A 73 12.58 0.93 -35.73
C ASP A 73 11.55 2.07 -35.61
N GLY A 74 11.12 2.32 -34.36
CA GLY A 74 10.23 3.42 -33.97
C GLY A 74 8.76 3.28 -34.39
N SER A 75 8.37 2.24 -35.13
CA SER A 75 7.05 2.18 -35.80
C SER A 75 6.27 0.88 -35.56
N SER A 76 6.94 -0.28 -35.57
CA SER A 76 6.26 -1.58 -35.57
C SER A 76 6.19 -2.20 -34.18
N LEU A 77 4.99 -2.39 -33.65
CA LEU A 77 4.76 -3.07 -32.36
C LEU A 77 4.70 -4.59 -32.56
N ILE A 78 5.45 -5.33 -31.74
CA ILE A 78 5.37 -6.80 -31.68
C ILE A 78 4.50 -7.23 -30.48
N LEU A 79 3.50 -8.08 -30.72
CA LEU A 79 2.57 -8.59 -29.71
C LEU A 79 3.05 -9.93 -29.12
N LYS A 80 2.49 -10.33 -27.97
CA LYS A 80 2.87 -11.57 -27.27
C LYS A 80 2.85 -12.78 -28.22
N ASP A 81 3.87 -13.63 -28.08
CA ASP A 81 4.11 -14.87 -28.81
C ASP A 81 4.39 -14.70 -30.31
N GLN A 82 4.49 -13.46 -30.82
CA GLN A 82 5.01 -13.18 -32.16
C GLN A 82 6.54 -13.19 -32.19
N GLU A 83 7.08 -13.44 -33.39
CA GLU A 83 8.51 -13.49 -33.68
C GLU A 83 8.87 -12.59 -34.87
N THR A 84 10.10 -12.09 -34.90
CA THR A 84 10.62 -11.23 -35.96
C THR A 84 12.14 -11.37 -36.10
N THR A 85 12.71 -10.85 -37.18
CA THR A 85 14.16 -10.73 -37.39
C THR A 85 14.56 -9.26 -37.52
N ILE A 86 15.66 -8.86 -36.87
CA ILE A 86 16.24 -7.52 -36.94
C ILE A 86 17.64 -7.62 -37.57
N PRO A 87 17.93 -6.93 -38.68
CA PRO A 87 19.23 -7.01 -39.34
C PRO A 87 20.33 -6.30 -38.55
N ASN A 88 21.59 -6.61 -38.86
CA ASN A 88 22.75 -5.88 -38.35
C ASN A 88 22.59 -4.35 -38.52
N GLY A 89 22.78 -3.60 -37.44
CA GLY A 89 22.62 -2.14 -37.40
C GLY A 89 21.19 -1.65 -37.11
N GLY A 90 20.17 -2.51 -37.23
CA GLY A 90 18.76 -2.22 -36.91
C GLY A 90 18.47 -2.08 -35.41
N ARG A 91 17.26 -1.63 -35.05
CA ARG A 91 16.94 -1.19 -33.68
C ARG A 91 15.59 -1.67 -33.17
N PHE A 92 15.52 -1.92 -31.86
CA PHE A 92 14.28 -2.21 -31.14
C PHE A 92 14.29 -1.59 -29.74
N GLN A 93 13.11 -1.29 -29.21
CA GLN A 93 12.92 -0.69 -27.88
C GLN A 93 12.21 -1.70 -26.98
N LEU A 94 12.83 -2.04 -25.84
CA LEU A 94 12.24 -3.00 -24.89
C LEU A 94 10.93 -2.48 -24.26
N LEU A 95 10.74 -1.16 -24.20
CA LEU A 95 9.51 -0.51 -23.78
C LEU A 95 9.22 0.67 -24.72
N ASN A 96 7.96 0.98 -25.00
CA ASN A 96 7.61 2.07 -25.91
C ASN A 96 8.26 3.42 -25.48
N ASN A 97 9.10 3.98 -26.36
CA ASN A 97 9.94 5.17 -26.14
C ASN A 97 10.99 5.05 -25.01
N LYS A 98 11.51 3.84 -24.74
CA LYS A 98 12.60 3.59 -23.78
C LYS A 98 13.42 2.32 -24.07
N TYR A 99 14.69 2.36 -23.71
CA TYR A 99 15.62 1.23 -23.81
C TYR A 99 15.71 0.74 -25.27
N GLU A 100 16.01 1.67 -26.16
CA GLU A 100 16.37 1.37 -27.54
C GLU A 100 17.74 0.66 -27.56
N TYR A 101 17.78 -0.51 -28.19
CA TYR A 101 18.99 -1.28 -28.44
C TYR A 101 19.25 -1.34 -29.94
N ARG A 102 20.50 -1.08 -30.32
CA ARG A 102 21.04 -1.30 -31.67
C ARG A 102 21.76 -2.64 -31.73
N VAL A 103 21.46 -3.43 -32.75
CA VAL A 103 22.10 -4.73 -33.02
C VAL A 103 23.44 -4.50 -33.73
N ILE A 104 24.53 -5.11 -33.24
CA ILE A 104 25.87 -4.99 -33.85
C ILE A 104 26.52 -6.37 -33.94
N PHE A 105 26.61 -6.90 -35.16
CA PHE A 105 27.41 -8.07 -35.52
C PHE A 105 28.86 -7.66 -35.87
N PRO A 106 29.85 -8.54 -35.70
CA PRO A 106 31.23 -8.24 -36.02
C PRO A 106 31.43 -8.17 -37.54
N THR A 107 32.14 -7.14 -38.01
CA THR A 107 32.53 -7.00 -39.41
C THR A 107 33.45 -8.17 -39.83
N PRO A 108 33.27 -8.79 -41.00
CA PRO A 108 34.27 -9.71 -41.53
C PRO A 108 35.59 -8.97 -41.80
N PRO A 109 36.76 -9.61 -41.65
CA PRO A 109 38.01 -9.00 -42.08
C PRO A 109 37.96 -8.75 -43.60
N ALA A 110 38.46 -7.59 -44.03
CA ALA A 110 38.57 -7.26 -45.45
C ALA A 110 39.70 -8.07 -46.10
N LEU A 111 39.49 -8.49 -47.35
CA LEU A 111 40.56 -9.08 -48.17
C LEU A 111 41.56 -7.99 -48.59
N GLU A 112 42.84 -8.24 -48.40
CA GLU A 112 43.91 -7.29 -48.74
C GLU A 112 44.07 -7.12 -50.25
N SER A 113 43.81 -5.92 -50.77
CA SER A 113 44.15 -5.54 -52.13
C SER A 113 45.58 -4.97 -52.20
N LYS A 114 46.48 -5.63 -52.93
CA LYS A 114 47.87 -5.17 -53.15
C LYS A 114 47.92 -3.79 -53.85
N PRO A 115 48.95 -2.97 -53.59
CA PRO A 115 48.94 -1.54 -53.94
C PRO A 115 49.22 -1.25 -55.43
N LYS A 116 48.81 -0.05 -55.86
CA LYS A 116 49.34 0.68 -57.02
C LYS A 116 49.85 2.07 -56.57
N PRO A 117 50.83 2.66 -57.27
CA PRO A 117 51.61 3.79 -56.74
C PRO A 117 50.88 5.15 -56.76
N SER A 118 51.41 6.07 -55.96
CA SER A 118 51.00 7.47 -55.81
C SER A 118 51.19 8.32 -57.06
N PRO A 119 50.45 9.43 -57.15
CA PRO A 119 51.10 10.73 -57.35
C PRO A 119 51.35 11.49 -56.05
N THR A 120 52.49 12.19 -56.04
CA THR A 120 52.93 13.14 -55.02
C THR A 120 51.89 14.20 -54.66
N GLY A 121 51.75 14.52 -53.38
CA GLY A 121 51.04 15.73 -52.93
C GLY A 121 51.98 16.93 -52.73
N ASN A 122 51.41 18.14 -52.85
CA ASN A 122 51.88 19.42 -52.28
C ASN A 122 50.82 20.50 -52.64
N SER A 123 50.56 21.54 -51.85
CA SER A 123 51.07 21.91 -50.51
C SER A 123 50.10 22.86 -49.79
N SER A 124 50.28 23.01 -48.47
CA SER A 124 50.08 24.23 -47.64
C SER A 124 48.96 25.25 -47.99
N GLY A 125 48.04 25.52 -47.06
CA GLY A 125 47.15 26.68 -47.18
C GLY A 125 46.17 26.91 -46.01
N SER A 126 46.61 27.58 -44.95
CA SER A 126 45.72 28.05 -43.87
C SER A 126 45.29 29.50 -44.10
N THR A 127 43.99 29.83 -44.06
CA THR A 127 43.48 31.05 -43.40
C THR A 127 41.94 31.18 -43.37
N ALA A 128 41.45 31.83 -42.30
CA ALA A 128 40.40 32.84 -42.20
C ALA A 128 39.02 32.74 -42.91
N LYS A 129 38.04 33.47 -42.35
CA LYS A 129 36.66 33.58 -42.81
C LYS A 129 36.40 34.88 -43.60
N ARG A 130 35.64 34.78 -44.70
CA ARG A 130 34.47 35.62 -45.04
C ARG A 130 34.66 37.10 -45.45
N ALA A 131 34.60 37.35 -46.76
CA ALA A 131 33.80 38.39 -47.44
C ALA A 131 33.46 37.85 -48.86
N LYS A 132 32.34 38.05 -49.55
CA LYS A 132 31.14 38.93 -49.56
C LYS A 132 31.18 39.95 -50.72
N GLY A 133 30.15 39.85 -51.57
CA GLY A 133 29.95 40.56 -52.85
C GLY A 133 30.52 39.77 -54.05
N ASP A 134 30.01 39.85 -55.28
CA ASP A 134 28.72 40.34 -55.86
C ASP A 134 28.77 40.04 -57.40
N ILE A 135 27.76 40.10 -58.30
CA ILE A 135 26.32 40.45 -58.32
C ILE A 135 25.69 39.90 -59.65
N THR A 136 24.35 39.70 -59.74
CA THR A 136 23.55 39.44 -61.00
C THR A 136 23.84 38.13 -61.79
N ASP A 137 22.99 37.59 -62.70
CA ASP A 137 21.79 38.13 -63.37
C ASP A 137 20.66 37.09 -63.74
N PHE A 138 19.60 37.60 -64.40
CA PHE A 138 18.39 37.06 -65.09
C PHE A 138 18.45 35.66 -65.82
N PHE A 139 17.35 34.95 -66.19
CA PHE A 139 15.89 35.25 -66.22
C PHE A 139 14.92 34.01 -66.26
N GLN A 140 13.66 34.21 -65.83
CA GLN A 140 12.33 33.60 -66.17
C GLN A 140 12.18 32.19 -66.83
N LYS A 141 11.16 31.36 -66.49
CA LYS A 141 9.71 31.56 -66.83
C LYS A 141 8.67 30.75 -65.99
N LYS A 142 7.38 31.08 -66.20
CA LYS A 142 6.09 30.53 -65.68
C LYS A 142 5.26 29.98 -66.91
N PRO A 143 3.96 29.52 -66.89
CA PRO A 143 2.86 29.85 -65.94
C PRO A 143 1.63 28.88 -65.70
N THR A 144 1.00 29.05 -64.52
CA THR A 144 -0.46 29.13 -64.17
C THR A 144 -1.59 28.19 -64.69
N LYS A 145 -2.55 27.88 -63.79
CA LYS A 145 -3.96 28.36 -63.87
C LYS A 145 -4.67 28.45 -62.48
N ARG A 146 -5.94 28.91 -62.43
CA ARG A 146 -6.82 29.25 -61.25
C ARG A 146 -8.31 28.91 -61.58
N ARG A 147 -9.39 29.11 -60.78
CA ARG A 147 -9.72 29.89 -59.54
C ARG A 147 -11.06 29.33 -58.94
N ILE A 148 -11.51 29.87 -57.79
CA ILE A 148 -12.90 29.90 -57.23
C ILE A 148 -13.26 28.73 -56.25
N SER A 149 -14.45 28.77 -55.63
CA SER A 149 -14.72 28.56 -54.19
C SER A 149 -16.03 27.78 -53.87
N GLU A 150 -16.21 27.45 -52.58
CA GLU A 150 -17.46 27.20 -51.82
C GLU A 150 -18.55 26.22 -52.35
N GLU A 151 -18.85 25.17 -51.57
CA GLU A 151 -20.20 24.80 -51.03
C GLU A 151 -20.21 23.40 -50.36
N GLU A 152 -21.23 23.13 -49.53
CA GLU A 152 -21.66 21.84 -48.95
C GLU A 152 -23.13 21.59 -49.40
N PRO A 153 -23.83 20.44 -49.15
CA PRO A 153 -23.44 19.15 -48.55
C PRO A 153 -23.90 17.91 -49.37
N SER A 154 -23.79 16.67 -48.84
CA SER A 154 -24.93 15.70 -48.66
C SER A 154 -24.59 14.19 -48.52
N HIS A 155 -25.08 13.61 -47.41
CA HIS A 155 -25.81 12.33 -47.19
C HIS A 155 -25.69 11.01 -48.03
N GLN A 156 -25.81 9.88 -47.27
CA GLN A 156 -26.44 8.56 -47.61
C GLN A 156 -25.70 7.61 -48.58
N GLU A 157 -25.90 6.28 -48.63
CA GLU A 157 -26.54 5.22 -47.79
C GLU A 157 -25.78 3.88 -48.09
N ALA A 158 -25.32 3.05 -47.14
CA ALA A 158 -26.03 1.98 -46.38
C ALA A 158 -26.11 0.55 -47.02
N LYS A 159 -26.09 -0.47 -46.14
CA LYS A 159 -26.38 -1.92 -46.37
C LYS A 159 -25.30 -2.70 -47.19
N LYS A 160 -25.20 -4.04 -47.18
CA LYS A 160 -26.13 -5.14 -46.81
C LYS A 160 -25.38 -6.40 -46.25
N LYS A 161 -26.11 -7.47 -45.84
CA LYS A 161 -25.57 -8.71 -45.21
C LYS A 161 -25.79 -9.98 -46.08
N ALA A 162 -24.87 -10.96 -45.98
CA ALA A 162 -25.07 -12.43 -45.98
C ALA A 162 -23.73 -13.09 -45.53
N LYS A 163 -23.58 -14.18 -44.74
CA LYS A 163 -24.41 -15.28 -44.17
C LYS A 163 -24.43 -16.59 -45.01
N LEU A 164 -24.22 -17.72 -44.30
CA LEU A 164 -24.07 -19.14 -44.72
C LEU A 164 -22.71 -19.51 -45.37
N ASP A 165 -22.15 -20.73 -45.22
CA ASP A 165 -22.14 -21.67 -44.07
C ASP A 165 -21.04 -22.77 -44.22
N GLY A 166 -20.98 -23.79 -43.34
CA GLY A 166 -20.07 -24.97 -43.45
C GLY A 166 -20.72 -26.24 -44.06
N PRO A 167 -20.24 -27.49 -43.82
CA PRO A 167 -19.05 -27.97 -43.08
C PRO A 167 -18.13 -28.91 -43.93
N THR A 168 -17.11 -29.63 -43.41
CA THR A 168 -17.20 -31.07 -42.96
C THR A 168 -15.81 -31.58 -42.47
N LYS A 169 -15.75 -32.69 -41.70
CA LYS A 169 -14.51 -33.36 -41.17
C LYS A 169 -13.93 -34.41 -42.16
N VAL A 170 -12.74 -34.98 -41.88
CA VAL A 170 -12.48 -36.45 -41.66
C VAL A 170 -10.97 -36.84 -41.60
N THR A 171 -10.47 -37.23 -40.41
CA THR A 171 -9.46 -38.29 -40.06
C THR A 171 -8.08 -38.38 -40.81
N SER A 172 -7.10 -39.29 -40.59
CA SER A 172 -6.86 -40.41 -39.63
C SER A 172 -5.37 -40.85 -39.58
N LYS A 173 -4.87 -41.37 -38.43
CA LYS A 173 -3.80 -42.42 -38.25
C LYS A 173 -2.36 -42.16 -38.80
N LYS A 174 -1.33 -43.00 -38.53
CA LYS A 174 -0.76 -43.65 -37.30
C LYS A 174 0.56 -44.40 -37.67
N ASN A 175 1.34 -44.88 -36.67
CA ASN A 175 2.37 -45.96 -36.70
C ASN A 175 3.80 -45.65 -37.25
N TYR A 176 4.89 -46.36 -36.88
CA TYR A 176 5.30 -47.08 -35.63
C TYR A 176 6.80 -47.58 -35.70
N ARG A 177 7.33 -48.16 -34.60
CA ARG A 177 8.60 -48.95 -34.45
C ARG A 177 9.91 -48.11 -34.37
N GLY A 178 10.92 -48.38 -33.54
CA GLY A 178 11.28 -49.51 -32.63
C GLY A 178 12.62 -50.12 -33.11
N THR A 179 13.70 -50.30 -32.34
CA THR A 179 13.94 -50.99 -31.03
C THR A 179 15.03 -50.27 -30.19
N VAL A 180 15.07 -50.30 -28.84
CA VAL A 180 15.49 -51.41 -27.92
C VAL A 180 16.92 -51.91 -28.22
N SER A 181 17.85 -52.06 -27.27
CA SER A 181 17.75 -52.04 -25.79
C SER A 181 18.65 -50.96 -25.13
N ASP A 182 19.18 -51.18 -23.91
CA ASP A 182 18.68 -50.87 -22.54
C ASP A 182 19.91 -51.00 -21.60
N SER A 183 19.96 -50.74 -20.28
CA SER A 183 19.02 -50.31 -19.22
C SER A 183 19.59 -49.06 -18.50
N GLU A 184 19.39 -48.63 -17.24
CA GLU A 184 18.76 -49.06 -15.96
C GLU A 184 17.97 -47.87 -15.36
N SER A 185 16.90 -47.91 -14.57
CA SER A 185 16.08 -48.91 -13.82
C SER A 185 16.25 -48.90 -12.28
N GLU A 186 15.22 -48.69 -11.44
CA GLU A 186 13.80 -48.21 -11.59
C GLU A 186 13.13 -48.11 -10.19
N ASP A 187 12.18 -47.23 -9.83
CA ASP A 187 11.84 -45.86 -10.30
C ASP A 187 11.58 -44.93 -9.08
N SER A 188 10.41 -44.73 -8.43
CA SER A 188 9.02 -45.17 -8.69
C SER A 188 7.96 -44.23 -8.08
N LEU A 189 7.19 -43.52 -8.94
CA LEU A 189 5.83 -42.94 -8.69
C LEU A 189 5.68 -41.79 -7.65
N ASP A 190 4.66 -40.91 -7.70
CA ASP A 190 3.55 -40.75 -8.66
C ASP A 190 3.20 -39.25 -8.88
N SER A 191 2.62 -38.89 -10.04
CA SER A 191 1.93 -37.61 -10.24
C SER A 191 0.98 -37.59 -11.46
N LYS A 192 -0.24 -38.11 -11.34
CA LYS A 192 -1.38 -37.82 -12.25
C LYS A 192 -2.73 -37.87 -11.55
N ASP A 193 -3.31 -36.69 -11.31
CA ASP A 193 -4.74 -36.36 -11.54
C ASP A 193 -5.08 -34.98 -10.93
N LEU A 194 -5.92 -34.13 -11.53
CA LEU A 194 -6.24 -33.96 -12.95
C LEU A 194 -6.74 -32.52 -13.16
N ASN A 195 -6.59 -31.94 -14.34
CA ASN A 195 -7.13 -30.61 -14.67
C ASN A 195 -8.66 -30.69 -14.86
N ILE A 196 -9.43 -30.14 -13.90
CA ILE A 196 -10.87 -29.86 -14.06
C ILE A 196 -11.18 -28.45 -13.52
N ILE A 197 -12.24 -27.82 -14.05
CA ILE A 197 -12.73 -26.46 -13.73
C ILE A 197 -11.87 -25.29 -14.26
N GLN A 198 -11.74 -25.17 -15.59
CA GLN A 198 -11.88 -23.84 -16.21
C GLN A 198 -12.35 -23.76 -17.68
N GLU A 199 -13.32 -24.57 -18.13
CA GLU A 199 -14.23 -24.11 -19.21
C GLU A 199 -15.57 -24.91 -19.28
N THR A 200 -16.61 -24.46 -18.57
CA THR A 200 -18.02 -24.81 -18.83
C THR A 200 -18.97 -23.89 -18.05
N SER A 201 -19.21 -22.68 -18.56
CA SER A 201 -20.23 -21.74 -18.04
C SER A 201 -21.07 -21.11 -19.14
N SER A 202 -21.40 -21.91 -20.16
CA SER A 202 -22.43 -21.62 -21.17
C SER A 202 -22.94 -22.94 -21.74
N LYS A 203 -24.26 -23.03 -21.96
CA LYS A 203 -24.98 -24.22 -22.47
C LYS A 203 -25.09 -25.45 -21.55
N LYS A 204 -25.53 -25.25 -20.29
CA LYS A 204 -26.59 -26.10 -19.71
C LYS A 204 -27.39 -25.39 -18.61
N ARG A 205 -28.33 -24.54 -19.02
CA ARG A 205 -29.52 -24.19 -18.21
C ARG A 205 -30.79 -24.47 -19.01
N THR A 206 -30.88 -25.72 -19.45
CA THR A 206 -31.98 -26.32 -20.22
C THR A 206 -32.01 -27.81 -19.88
N GLN A 207 -32.42 -28.13 -18.65
CA GLN A 207 -33.38 -29.19 -18.34
C GLN A 207 -33.73 -29.20 -16.84
N GLN A 208 -34.49 -28.19 -16.37
CA GLN A 208 -35.25 -28.31 -15.13
C GLN A 208 -36.50 -27.40 -15.15
N GLN A 209 -37.27 -27.52 -16.24
CA GLN A 209 -38.63 -27.00 -16.35
C GLN A 209 -39.41 -27.83 -17.38
N LYS A 210 -39.66 -29.11 -17.06
CA LYS A 210 -40.66 -29.94 -17.74
C LYS A 210 -40.99 -31.20 -16.94
N ASP A 211 -41.57 -30.99 -15.77
CA ASP A 211 -42.34 -31.99 -15.02
C ASP A 211 -43.49 -31.26 -14.32
N TYR A 212 -44.64 -31.19 -15.00
CA TYR A 212 -46.02 -31.17 -14.48
C TYR A 212 -46.97 -30.77 -15.61
N LYS A 213 -48.09 -31.51 -15.74
CA LYS A 213 -49.07 -31.50 -16.85
C LYS A 213 -48.50 -31.98 -18.20
N GLY A 214 -48.95 -33.12 -18.74
CA GLY A 214 -49.87 -34.10 -18.16
C GLY A 214 -50.22 -35.21 -19.14
N ALA A 215 -50.90 -36.24 -18.64
CA ALA A 215 -51.60 -37.25 -19.41
C ALA A 215 -53.05 -37.35 -18.88
N VAL A 216 -53.99 -37.70 -19.76
CA VAL A 216 -55.40 -37.92 -19.44
C VAL A 216 -55.75 -39.30 -19.97
N SER A 217 -56.43 -40.10 -19.14
CA SER A 217 -57.10 -41.34 -19.54
C SER A 217 -58.16 -41.66 -18.49
N ASP A 218 -59.38 -41.83 -18.98
CA ASP A 218 -60.66 -41.74 -18.28
C ASP A 218 -60.93 -42.89 -17.28
N SER A 219 -61.75 -42.60 -16.26
CA SER A 219 -62.75 -43.50 -15.68
C SER A 219 -63.72 -42.72 -14.79
N ASP A 220 -64.96 -43.21 -14.73
CA ASP A 220 -66.17 -42.61 -14.11
C ASP A 220 -66.07 -42.56 -12.55
N ASP A 221 -66.95 -41.93 -11.75
CA ASP A 221 -68.37 -41.57 -11.90
C ASP A 221 -68.82 -40.57 -10.78
N SER A 222 -69.90 -39.79 -10.99
CA SER A 222 -70.74 -39.07 -9.97
C SER A 222 -70.08 -37.93 -9.10
N ASP A 223 -70.76 -36.91 -8.53
CA ASP A 223 -72.15 -36.40 -8.66
C ASP A 223 -72.31 -34.86 -8.35
N VAL A 224 -73.43 -34.27 -8.80
CA VAL A 224 -74.17 -33.01 -8.45
C VAL A 224 -73.49 -31.78 -7.77
N GLY A 225 -73.63 -30.61 -8.45
CA GLY A 225 -74.14 -29.33 -7.88
C GLY A 225 -73.13 -28.24 -7.40
N ASN A 226 -73.44 -26.93 -7.40
CA ASN A 226 -74.55 -26.15 -8.02
C ASN A 226 -74.21 -24.63 -8.10
N LYS A 227 -74.62 -23.96 -9.20
CA LYS A 227 -74.83 -22.49 -9.45
C LYS A 227 -73.88 -21.37 -8.96
N GLN A 228 -73.22 -20.78 -9.96
CA GLN A 228 -72.87 -19.35 -10.23
C GLN A 228 -74.05 -18.32 -10.09
N PRO A 229 -73.91 -16.98 -10.37
CA PRO A 229 -72.76 -16.03 -10.35
C PRO A 229 -73.13 -14.56 -9.87
N SER A 230 -72.29 -13.56 -10.25
CA SER A 230 -72.65 -12.17 -10.67
C SER A 230 -72.75 -11.02 -9.62
N THR A 231 -72.59 -9.70 -9.91
CA THR A 231 -71.87 -8.91 -10.97
C THR A 231 -71.74 -7.41 -10.61
N ASN A 232 -70.75 -6.72 -11.21
CA ASN A 232 -70.74 -5.31 -11.70
C ASN A 232 -70.99 -4.06 -10.78
N ALA A 233 -69.89 -3.35 -10.46
CA ALA A 233 -69.53 -2.02 -11.02
C ALA A 233 -70.36 -0.73 -10.64
N PRO A 234 -70.05 0.53 -11.12
CA PRO A 234 -69.67 1.59 -10.17
C PRO A 234 -70.11 3.07 -10.44
N GLY A 235 -69.83 3.98 -9.50
CA GLY A 235 -69.75 5.44 -9.75
C GLY A 235 -69.84 6.33 -8.48
N LYS A 236 -69.71 7.67 -8.49
CA LYS A 236 -68.90 8.63 -9.31
C LYS A 236 -69.11 10.07 -8.73
N LYS A 237 -68.12 10.98 -8.89
CA LYS A 237 -68.17 12.49 -8.75
C LYS A 237 -68.07 13.19 -7.35
N ASN A 238 -66.93 13.85 -7.16
CA ASN A 238 -66.69 15.32 -7.00
C ASN A 238 -67.37 16.25 -5.94
N SER A 239 -66.53 17.22 -5.50
CA SER A 239 -66.81 18.63 -5.13
C SER A 239 -67.28 18.92 -3.69
N HIS A 240 -67.03 20.08 -3.05
CA HIS A 240 -66.11 21.21 -3.33
C HIS A 240 -65.85 22.06 -2.05
N ALA A 241 -64.96 23.07 -2.16
CA ALA A 241 -64.67 24.24 -1.30
C ALA A 241 -65.33 24.43 0.11
N GLY A 242 -64.54 24.89 1.09
CA GLY A 242 -65.01 25.45 2.39
C GLY A 242 -64.71 26.96 2.53
N VAL A 243 -64.99 27.59 3.70
CA VAL A 243 -64.68 29.01 3.96
C VAL A 243 -64.66 29.43 5.47
N ARG A 244 -63.69 30.29 5.83
CA ARG A 244 -63.58 31.28 6.95
C ARG A 244 -63.72 30.90 8.45
N ASP A 245 -62.59 31.00 9.15
CA ASP A 245 -62.20 32.03 10.15
C ASP A 245 -63.16 32.50 11.27
N ARG A 246 -62.63 32.54 12.51
CA ARG A 246 -62.77 33.66 13.47
C ARG A 246 -61.70 33.62 14.58
N ASP A 247 -61.43 34.80 15.15
CA ASP A 247 -60.31 35.08 16.08
C ASP A 247 -60.56 34.68 17.55
N GLY A 248 -59.47 34.65 18.33
CA GLY A 248 -59.49 34.54 19.79
C GLY A 248 -58.13 34.16 20.36
N GLY A 249 -57.38 35.13 20.90
CA GLY A 249 -56.10 34.89 21.55
C GLY A 249 -55.99 35.66 22.86
N ASP A 250 -55.31 35.09 23.85
CA ASP A 250 -54.89 35.80 25.07
C ASP A 250 -53.61 35.18 25.65
N THR A 251 -53.04 35.79 26.68
CA THR A 251 -51.66 35.59 27.14
C THR A 251 -51.57 35.41 28.66
N CYS A 252 -50.58 34.64 29.16
CA CYS A 252 -49.62 35.14 30.17
C CYS A 252 -48.66 34.09 30.78
N LYS A 253 -47.42 34.56 30.99
CA LYS A 253 -46.49 34.24 32.10
C LYS A 253 -45.88 32.83 32.23
N ALA A 254 -44.79 32.81 33.00
CA ALA A 254 -43.89 31.70 33.28
C ALA A 254 -43.20 31.96 34.64
N GLU A 255 -42.54 30.97 35.24
CA GLU A 255 -41.51 31.23 36.26
C GLU A 255 -40.51 30.06 36.41
N ASN A 256 -39.38 30.32 37.08
CA ASN A 256 -38.22 29.42 37.23
C ASN A 256 -38.03 28.98 38.68
N SER A 257 -37.37 27.84 38.90
CA SER A 257 -36.51 27.64 40.09
C SER A 257 -35.41 26.60 39.84
N VAL A 258 -34.31 26.69 40.61
CA VAL A 258 -33.10 25.85 40.49
C VAL A 258 -32.54 25.59 41.90
N ALA A 259 -32.13 24.35 42.18
CA ALA A 259 -31.31 23.99 43.35
C ALA A 259 -30.41 22.78 43.01
N ALA A 260 -29.26 22.63 43.68
CA ALA A 260 -28.14 21.85 43.14
C ALA A 260 -27.35 21.00 44.16
N ARG A 261 -26.54 20.09 43.60
CA ARG A 261 -25.28 19.47 44.11
C ARG A 261 -25.34 18.13 44.90
N THR A 262 -24.22 17.42 44.69
CA THR A 262 -23.68 16.14 45.18
C THR A 262 -22.78 16.37 46.44
N PRO A 263 -21.95 15.42 46.97
CA PRO A 263 -21.64 14.02 46.59
C PRO A 263 -21.60 12.99 47.77
N LEU A 264 -21.18 11.74 47.52
CA LEU A 264 -20.08 11.07 48.26
C LEU A 264 -19.65 9.72 47.64
N ASN A 265 -18.69 9.00 48.26
CA ASN A 265 -17.76 8.09 47.57
C ASN A 265 -17.50 6.75 48.30
N ASN A 266 -17.76 5.63 47.62
CA ASN A 266 -16.99 4.36 47.57
C ASN A 266 -16.26 3.82 48.84
N LYS A 267 -16.70 2.67 49.40
CA LYS A 267 -15.87 1.43 49.60
C LYS A 267 -16.44 0.27 50.46
N ASP A 268 -16.02 -0.95 50.08
CA ASP A 268 -15.55 -2.11 50.90
C ASP A 268 -16.44 -3.31 51.39
N PHE A 269 -15.78 -4.49 51.36
CA PHE A 269 -16.02 -5.81 52.00
C PHE A 269 -17.16 -6.82 51.63
N LYS A 270 -16.83 -7.70 50.64
CA LYS A 270 -16.76 -9.19 50.71
C LYS A 270 -17.95 -10.11 51.14
N LYS A 271 -18.40 -10.87 50.13
CA LYS A 271 -18.34 -12.36 49.97
C LYS A 271 -19.53 -13.26 50.44
N ALA A 272 -19.69 -14.37 49.68
CA ALA A 272 -20.64 -15.50 49.80
C ALA A 272 -22.04 -15.24 49.21
N THR A 273 -22.76 -16.21 48.61
CA THR A 273 -22.53 -17.67 48.43
C THR A 273 -22.60 -18.11 46.94
N SER A 274 -22.36 -19.40 46.67
CA SER A 274 -22.49 -20.06 45.36
C SER A 274 -23.92 -20.55 45.06
N LYS A 275 -24.21 -20.82 43.77
CA LYS A 275 -25.11 -21.90 43.34
C LYS A 275 -24.84 -22.34 41.90
N ASP A 276 -25.27 -23.55 41.59
CA ASP A 276 -24.68 -24.42 40.56
C ASP A 276 -25.50 -24.51 39.26
N TYR A 277 -24.88 -25.05 38.20
CA TYR A 277 -25.57 -25.81 37.15
C TYR A 277 -24.65 -26.91 36.57
N LYS A 278 -24.86 -28.15 37.00
CA LYS A 278 -24.64 -29.36 36.18
C LYS A 278 -25.91 -29.59 35.34
N GLY A 279 -25.93 -30.37 34.24
CA GLY A 279 -24.89 -31.11 33.55
C GLY A 279 -25.51 -32.24 32.69
N ALA A 280 -24.75 -32.79 31.75
CA ALA A 280 -25.04 -34.04 31.01
C ALA A 280 -23.67 -34.59 30.54
N VAL A 281 -23.07 -35.65 31.10
CA VAL A 281 -23.50 -37.06 31.33
C VAL A 281 -23.25 -37.95 30.11
N SER A 282 -22.11 -38.66 30.16
CA SER A 282 -21.91 -40.08 29.78
C SER A 282 -20.41 -40.43 29.82
N ASP A 283 -19.94 -41.61 30.20
CA ASP A 283 -20.35 -42.62 31.22
C ASP A 283 -19.13 -43.56 31.44
N SER A 284 -19.25 -44.56 32.32
CA SER A 284 -18.23 -45.55 32.76
C SER A 284 -17.08 -45.02 33.65
N ASP A 285 -16.90 -45.43 34.92
CA ASP A 285 -16.63 -46.77 35.55
C ASP A 285 -15.10 -47.03 35.60
N ASP A 286 -14.46 -47.52 36.68
CA ASP A 286 -14.85 -47.67 38.10
C ASP A 286 -13.57 -47.88 38.96
N ASN A 287 -13.65 -47.67 40.29
CA ASN A 287 -12.72 -48.17 41.34
C ASN A 287 -11.21 -47.74 41.30
N ASP A 288 -10.41 -47.74 42.39
CA ASP A 288 -10.73 -47.83 43.82
C ASP A 288 -9.65 -47.21 44.74
N SER A 289 -10.03 -46.99 46.02
CA SER A 289 -9.22 -47.04 47.27
C SER A 289 -7.91 -46.23 47.47
N ASP A 290 -7.86 -45.54 48.62
CA ASP A 290 -6.74 -45.36 49.59
C ASP A 290 -5.38 -44.73 49.18
N GLY A 291 -4.65 -44.03 50.07
CA GLY A 291 -4.99 -43.58 51.42
C GLY A 291 -3.76 -43.09 52.23
N LEU A 292 -3.96 -42.12 53.14
CA LEU A 292 -3.13 -41.77 54.32
C LEU A 292 -1.59 -41.56 54.12
N SER A 293 -1.07 -40.33 54.10
CA SER A 293 -0.74 -39.45 55.26
C SER A 293 0.44 -39.88 56.16
N GLY A 294 1.46 -39.02 56.33
CA GLY A 294 2.49 -39.19 57.38
C GLY A 294 3.71 -38.27 57.29
N ASP A 295 3.82 -37.29 58.21
CA ASP A 295 5.05 -36.51 58.45
C ASP A 295 6.01 -37.21 59.43
N ARG A 296 7.34 -37.13 59.20
CA ARG A 296 8.37 -36.78 60.22
C ARG A 296 9.84 -36.91 59.75
N VAL A 297 10.47 -35.75 59.49
CA VAL A 297 11.58 -35.17 60.29
C VAL A 297 12.73 -36.07 60.83
N LEU A 298 13.97 -35.73 60.41
CA LEU A 298 15.31 -35.94 61.02
C LEU A 298 15.97 -37.35 61.10
N SER A 299 17.20 -37.46 60.55
CA SER A 299 18.45 -37.67 61.33
C SER A 299 19.73 -37.43 60.48
N VAL A 300 20.92 -37.42 61.11
CA VAL A 300 22.19 -36.82 60.61
C VAL A 300 23.25 -37.88 60.28
N SER A 301 24.19 -37.56 59.37
CA SER A 301 25.52 -38.20 59.33
C SER A 301 26.65 -37.26 58.82
N LYS A 302 27.91 -37.65 59.08
CA LYS A 302 29.17 -36.86 59.07
C LYS A 302 30.11 -37.28 57.90
N VAL A 303 31.31 -36.73 57.58
CA VAL A 303 32.03 -35.42 57.69
C VAL A 303 33.35 -35.53 56.89
N SER A 304 33.73 -34.51 56.10
CA SER A 304 35.11 -34.05 55.83
C SER A 304 35.05 -32.73 55.01
N LYS A 305 35.66 -31.58 55.37
CA LYS A 305 37.09 -31.22 55.53
C LYS A 305 37.92 -31.48 54.27
N ALA A 306 38.74 -30.55 53.74
CA ALA A 306 39.09 -29.16 54.10
C ALA A 306 39.83 -28.49 52.89
N GLU A 307 40.24 -27.22 52.79
CA GLU A 307 40.13 -25.97 53.60
C GLU A 307 40.31 -24.75 52.64
N THR A 308 40.44 -23.50 53.13
CA THR A 308 40.82 -22.31 52.31
C THR A 308 41.76 -21.33 53.04
N PRO A 309 42.61 -20.56 52.32
CA PRO A 309 43.16 -19.31 52.83
C PRO A 309 42.75 -18.07 52.01
N LYS A 310 42.26 -17.03 52.70
CA LYS A 310 42.39 -15.61 52.30
C LYS A 310 43.49 -14.98 53.16
N VAL A 311 44.15 -13.89 52.73
CA VAL A 311 44.57 -12.76 53.60
C VAL A 311 45.27 -11.62 52.81
N THR A 312 44.69 -10.41 52.84
CA THR A 312 45.34 -9.05 52.77
C THR A 312 46.23 -8.65 51.55
N SER A 313 46.64 -7.38 51.31
CA SER A 313 46.04 -6.05 51.56
C SER A 313 46.84 -4.92 50.85
N LEU A 314 46.17 -3.78 50.59
CA LEU A 314 46.67 -2.39 50.62
C LEU A 314 47.72 -1.82 49.63
N LYS A 315 47.36 -0.62 49.13
CA LYS A 315 48.17 0.60 48.84
C LYS A 315 48.92 0.80 47.50
N LYS A 316 48.45 1.87 46.84
CA LYS A 316 49.10 2.83 45.91
C LYS A 316 50.64 2.85 45.84
N TYR A 317 51.14 3.18 44.65
CA TYR A 317 52.15 4.22 44.45
C TYR A 317 51.85 5.07 43.20
N HIS A 318 52.47 6.26 43.08
CA HIS A 318 52.51 7.06 41.84
C HIS A 318 53.86 6.86 41.12
N GLY A 319 53.90 7.15 39.83
CA GLY A 319 55.12 7.24 39.03
C GLY A 319 54.78 7.80 37.65
N GLU A 320 55.52 8.82 37.20
CA GLU A 320 55.31 9.48 35.90
C GLU A 320 56.41 9.09 34.90
N ILE A 321 56.01 9.09 33.62
CA ILE A 321 56.80 9.36 32.41
C ILE A 321 58.34 9.27 32.52
N SER A 322 58.93 8.30 31.80
CA SER A 322 60.19 8.51 31.09
C SER A 322 60.18 7.75 29.76
N ASP A 323 60.91 8.27 28.77
CA ASP A 323 60.92 7.80 27.38
C ASP A 323 62.19 6.98 27.08
N SER A 324 62.07 5.94 26.24
CA SER A 324 63.21 5.22 25.66
C SER A 324 62.74 4.33 24.50
N SER A 325 63.26 4.61 23.31
CA SER A 325 63.09 3.79 22.10
C SER A 325 63.90 2.50 22.16
N ASP A 326 63.43 1.47 21.44
CA ASP A 326 64.26 0.79 20.43
C ASP A 326 63.34 0.14 19.37
N GLU A 327 63.88 -0.02 18.15
CA GLU A 327 63.23 -0.63 16.99
C GLU A 327 63.57 -2.15 16.94
N ASP A 328 63.09 -3.01 16.04
CA ASP A 328 62.24 -2.89 14.85
C ASP A 328 61.54 -4.26 14.61
N ASP A 329 60.43 -4.30 13.86
CA ASP A 329 60.19 -5.24 12.74
C ASP A 329 58.82 -4.95 12.09
N ASN A 330 58.82 -4.65 10.79
CA ASN A 330 57.68 -4.07 10.09
C ASN A 330 57.06 -5.00 9.04
N LYS A 331 55.81 -5.43 9.26
CA LYS A 331 54.93 -6.00 8.23
C LYS A 331 53.58 -5.28 8.14
N GLN A 332 53.61 -4.09 7.56
CA GLN A 332 52.41 -3.30 7.25
C GLN A 332 51.61 -3.85 6.07
N ASP A 333 50.34 -4.15 6.32
CA ASP A 333 49.33 -4.48 5.30
C ASP A 333 48.74 -3.18 4.70
N PRO A 334 48.86 -2.94 3.37
CA PRO A 334 48.53 -1.66 2.76
C PRO A 334 47.04 -1.26 2.82
N GLU A 335 46.10 -2.19 3.00
CA GLU A 335 44.68 -1.81 3.13
C GLU A 335 44.39 -1.05 4.44
N SER A 336 45.14 -1.33 5.51
CA SER A 336 44.90 -0.75 6.84
C SER A 336 45.05 0.78 6.87
N SER A 337 46.09 1.30 6.21
CA SER A 337 46.37 2.74 6.13
C SER A 337 45.24 3.51 5.44
N ALA A 338 44.75 3.00 4.31
CA ALA A 338 43.68 3.63 3.53
C ALA A 338 42.34 3.68 4.29
N VAL A 339 42.04 2.68 5.12
CA VAL A 339 40.86 2.67 6.00
C VAL A 339 41.00 3.69 7.13
N LYS A 340 42.17 3.75 7.79
CA LYS A 340 42.45 4.70 8.88
C LYS A 340 42.36 6.15 8.40
N ALA A 341 42.92 6.46 7.22
CA ALA A 341 42.83 7.78 6.60
C ALA A 341 41.38 8.20 6.28
N LYS A 342 40.57 7.30 5.71
CA LYS A 342 39.15 7.55 5.42
C LYS A 342 38.33 7.80 6.69
N LEU A 343 38.61 7.07 7.78
CA LEU A 343 37.94 7.26 9.07
C LEU A 343 38.25 8.66 9.66
N THR A 344 39.51 9.07 9.66
CA THR A 344 39.92 10.41 10.12
C THR A 344 39.28 11.53 9.29
N ALA A 345 39.24 11.38 7.95
CA ALA A 345 38.60 12.35 7.07
C ALA A 345 37.08 12.47 7.33
N LEU A 346 36.39 11.34 7.58
CA LEU A 346 34.98 11.34 7.97
C LEU A 346 34.74 12.05 9.32
N GLN A 347 35.60 11.81 10.32
CA GLN A 347 35.51 12.46 11.63
C GLN A 347 35.78 13.97 11.57
N GLN A 348 36.76 14.41 10.75
CA GLN A 348 37.02 15.83 10.51
C GLN A 348 35.86 16.51 9.78
N ASN A 349 35.26 15.86 8.78
CA ASN A 349 34.08 16.38 8.09
C ASN A 349 32.85 16.45 9.01
N ALA A 350 32.68 15.50 9.94
CA ALA A 350 31.63 15.56 10.97
C ALA A 350 31.83 16.77 11.92
N LYS A 351 33.07 17.03 12.39
CA LYS A 351 33.38 18.23 13.18
C LYS A 351 33.11 19.53 12.41
N ARG A 352 33.49 19.60 11.12
CA ARG A 352 33.22 20.76 10.24
C ARG A 352 31.72 20.98 10.00
N TYR A 353 30.93 19.91 9.90
CA TYR A 353 29.48 19.98 9.75
C TYR A 353 28.80 20.53 11.00
N LEU A 354 29.21 20.07 12.19
CA LEU A 354 28.72 20.57 13.48
C LEU A 354 29.09 22.04 13.69
N ALA A 355 30.34 22.43 13.40
CA ALA A 355 30.80 23.82 13.53
C ALA A 355 30.05 24.81 12.61
N LYS A 356 29.49 24.35 11.47
CA LYS A 356 28.63 25.19 10.63
C LYS A 356 27.22 25.38 11.21
N GLN A 357 26.69 24.42 11.98
CA GLN A 357 25.36 24.57 12.59
C GLN A 357 25.35 25.57 13.77
N SER A 358 26.51 25.92 14.33
CA SER A 358 26.66 26.96 15.36
C SER A 358 26.87 28.38 14.81
N ALA A 359 26.98 28.57 13.49
CA ALA A 359 27.31 29.87 12.88
C ALA A 359 26.10 30.61 12.29
N ASP A 360 25.12 29.91 11.72
CA ASP A 360 23.90 30.51 11.16
C ASP A 360 22.78 30.57 12.21
N ARG A 361 22.68 31.70 12.92
CA ARG A 361 21.56 31.98 13.85
C ARG A 361 21.00 33.40 13.67
N PRO A 362 20.01 33.60 12.78
CA PRO A 362 19.16 34.78 12.82
C PRO A 362 18.38 34.85 14.14
N GLU A 363 18.16 36.04 14.66
CA GLU A 363 17.29 36.24 15.82
C GLU A 363 15.83 35.85 15.49
N THR A 364 15.14 35.26 16.47
CA THR A 364 13.79 34.71 16.29
C THR A 364 12.81 35.38 17.23
N THR A 365 11.99 36.29 16.69
CA THR A 365 10.74 36.68 17.33
C THR A 365 9.70 35.57 17.18
N HIS A 366 8.97 35.27 18.25
CA HIS A 366 7.90 34.28 18.27
C HIS A 366 6.68 34.75 17.45
N PRO A 367 5.90 33.82 16.85
CA PRO A 367 4.74 33.32 17.57
C PRO A 367 4.45 31.80 17.44
N ASP A 368 4.48 31.16 18.60
CA ASP A 368 3.43 30.34 19.20
C ASP A 368 2.82 29.07 18.56
N SER A 369 2.38 28.25 19.50
CA SER A 369 1.84 26.90 19.35
C SER A 369 0.31 26.89 19.18
N LEU A 370 -0.21 25.82 18.58
CA LEU A 370 -1.63 25.48 18.68
C LEU A 370 -1.96 25.08 20.13
N PRO A 371 -2.96 25.71 20.80
CA PRO A 371 -3.32 25.35 22.16
C PRO A 371 -3.88 23.92 22.29
N LEU A 372 -3.50 23.23 23.36
CA LEU A 372 -4.15 22.00 23.82
C LEU A 372 -5.47 22.36 24.51
N ALA A 373 -6.52 21.57 24.30
CA ALA A 373 -7.84 21.85 24.86
C ALA A 373 -7.86 21.70 26.40
N THR A 374 -8.00 22.80 27.12
CA THR A 374 -8.35 22.83 28.54
C THR A 374 -9.86 22.91 28.73
N SER A 375 -10.38 22.26 29.78
CA SER A 375 -11.80 22.25 30.10
C SER A 375 -12.19 23.51 30.91
N GLY A 376 -12.72 24.53 30.25
CA GLY A 376 -13.46 25.61 30.87
C GLY A 376 -14.97 25.39 30.77
N THR A 377 -15.70 25.51 31.87
CA THR A 377 -17.17 25.60 31.86
C THR A 377 -17.62 27.04 31.66
N ASP A 378 -18.91 27.20 31.34
CA ASP A 378 -19.67 28.45 31.46
C ASP A 378 -19.30 29.59 30.49
N GLY A 379 -20.13 29.76 29.45
CA GLY A 379 -19.96 30.78 28.41
C GLY A 379 -20.98 30.69 27.26
N ALA A 380 -22.14 30.07 27.50
CA ALA A 380 -23.09 29.69 26.45
C ALA A 380 -24.06 30.83 26.05
N ALA A 381 -23.53 31.97 25.59
CA ALA A 381 -24.34 33.07 25.05
C ALA A 381 -23.70 33.76 23.83
N ASN A 382 -24.51 33.94 22.78
CA ASN A 382 -24.33 34.92 21.69
C ASN A 382 -23.06 34.86 20.81
N ALA A 383 -22.67 33.67 20.33
CA ALA A 383 -21.66 33.53 19.27
C ALA A 383 -22.22 33.94 17.89
N GLY A 384 -21.98 35.20 17.49
CA GLY A 384 -22.45 35.78 16.22
C GLY A 384 -21.89 35.11 14.94
N LYS A 385 -22.51 35.40 13.78
CA LYS A 385 -22.10 34.89 12.46
C LYS A 385 -20.75 35.51 12.02
N GLN A 386 -19.63 34.89 12.40
CA GLN A 386 -18.33 35.17 11.77
C GLN A 386 -18.27 34.55 10.37
N LEU A 387 -18.46 35.39 9.35
CA LEU A 387 -18.32 35.06 7.94
C LEU A 387 -17.22 35.93 7.31
N GLY A 388 -16.40 35.33 6.45
CA GLY A 388 -15.37 36.02 5.69
C GLY A 388 -15.93 36.85 4.54
N LYS A 389 -15.07 37.60 3.86
CA LYS A 389 -15.42 38.27 2.60
C LYS A 389 -15.74 37.20 1.53
N PRO A 390 -16.73 37.40 0.65
CA PRO A 390 -16.95 36.49 -0.47
C PRO A 390 -15.76 36.51 -1.43
N ALA A 391 -15.35 35.34 -1.92
CA ALA A 391 -14.36 35.21 -2.98
C ALA A 391 -14.84 35.94 -4.25
N ALA A 392 -14.07 36.91 -4.73
CA ALA A 392 -14.41 37.72 -5.90
C ALA A 392 -14.51 36.89 -7.19
N ASP A 393 -13.64 35.88 -7.34
CA ASP A 393 -13.49 35.06 -8.54
C ASP A 393 -13.46 33.56 -8.22
N SER A 394 -13.70 32.74 -9.25
CA SER A 394 -13.52 31.29 -9.18
C SER A 394 -12.07 30.91 -9.48
N LYS A 395 -11.36 30.32 -8.51
CA LYS A 395 -9.95 29.91 -8.67
C LYS A 395 -9.72 28.41 -8.54
N TRP A 396 -8.72 27.91 -9.28
CA TRP A 396 -8.17 26.55 -9.19
C TRP A 396 -6.70 26.62 -8.77
N GLU A 397 -6.31 25.85 -7.76
CA GLU A 397 -4.96 25.85 -7.18
C GLU A 397 -4.43 24.42 -7.10
N GLU A 398 -3.18 24.19 -7.51
CA GLU A 398 -2.58 22.84 -7.55
C GLU A 398 -1.31 22.80 -6.70
N GLN A 399 -1.30 21.91 -5.69
CA GLN A 399 -0.25 21.83 -4.67
C GLN A 399 0.21 20.37 -4.51
N GLY A 400 0.96 19.89 -5.51
CA GLY A 400 1.59 18.58 -5.54
C GLY A 400 0.63 17.39 -5.63
N LYS A 401 0.03 17.00 -4.50
CA LYS A 401 -0.97 15.91 -4.38
C LYS A 401 -2.36 16.39 -3.92
N LEU A 402 -2.53 17.70 -3.82
CA LEU A 402 -3.79 18.36 -3.57
C LEU A 402 -4.14 19.24 -4.77
N VAL A 403 -5.41 19.22 -5.19
CA VAL A 403 -6.00 20.26 -6.02
C VAL A 403 -7.14 20.89 -5.25
N VAL A 404 -7.22 22.22 -5.26
CA VAL A 404 -8.27 23.01 -4.62
C VAL A 404 -9.04 23.77 -5.69
N TYR A 405 -10.36 23.81 -5.54
CA TYR A 405 -11.25 24.74 -6.23
C TYR A 405 -11.94 25.61 -5.20
N THR A 406 -12.01 26.92 -5.44
CA THR A 406 -12.84 27.85 -4.69
C THR A 406 -13.71 28.58 -5.69
N SER A 407 -15.04 28.40 -5.66
CA SER A 407 -15.91 29.18 -6.54
C SER A 407 -16.01 30.63 -6.08
N GLN A 408 -16.38 31.51 -7.02
CA GLN A 408 -16.90 32.84 -6.71
C GLN A 408 -18.01 32.76 -5.65
N GLY A 409 -18.07 33.77 -4.78
CA GLY A 409 -19.05 33.89 -3.71
C GLY A 409 -18.77 33.04 -2.46
N VAL A 410 -17.75 32.17 -2.44
CA VAL A 410 -17.40 31.39 -1.23
C VAL A 410 -16.93 32.33 -0.13
N GLN A 411 -17.54 32.24 1.05
CA GLN A 411 -17.07 32.93 2.26
C GLN A 411 -16.35 31.92 3.18
N ALA A 412 -15.33 32.37 3.92
CA ALA A 412 -14.91 31.67 5.12
C ALA A 412 -16.01 31.64 6.19
N SER A 413 -16.00 30.62 7.04
CA SER A 413 -16.94 30.47 8.16
C SER A 413 -16.30 29.66 9.28
N ASN A 414 -16.71 29.89 10.52
CA ASN A 414 -16.34 29.03 11.65
C ASN A 414 -17.09 27.68 11.64
N LYS A 415 -18.11 27.50 10.80
CA LYS A 415 -18.87 26.24 10.64
C LYS A 415 -18.69 25.66 9.24
N ILE A 416 -18.17 24.44 9.16
CA ILE A 416 -17.96 23.71 7.90
C ILE A 416 -19.01 22.61 7.76
N ALA A 417 -19.68 22.57 6.61
CA ALA A 417 -20.44 21.42 6.15
C ALA A 417 -19.62 20.70 5.07
N GLY A 418 -18.87 19.68 5.50
CA GLY A 418 -18.00 18.90 4.63
C GLY A 418 -18.71 17.67 4.06
N PHE A 419 -18.45 17.34 2.80
CA PHE A 419 -19.03 16.18 2.10
C PHE A 419 -17.96 15.39 1.33
N ASP A 420 -18.13 14.08 1.11
CA ASP A 420 -17.53 13.44 -0.09
C ASP A 420 -18.35 13.81 -1.35
N LEU A 421 -17.87 13.41 -2.52
CA LEU A 421 -18.51 13.61 -3.81
C LEU A 421 -19.16 12.31 -4.35
N ASP A 422 -18.38 11.25 -4.56
CA ASP A 422 -18.72 10.10 -5.40
C ASP A 422 -19.35 8.97 -4.57
N GLY A 423 -20.67 9.05 -4.39
CA GLY A 423 -21.48 8.21 -3.49
C GLY A 423 -22.32 9.05 -2.51
N THR A 424 -21.90 10.30 -2.27
CA THR A 424 -22.44 11.19 -1.23
C THR A 424 -23.18 12.42 -1.75
N ILE A 425 -22.68 13.07 -2.81
CA ILE A 425 -23.37 14.20 -3.48
C ILE A 425 -23.84 13.77 -4.87
N ILE A 426 -23.03 12.97 -5.56
CA ILE A 426 -23.37 12.35 -6.85
C ILE A 426 -23.30 10.84 -6.80
N THR A 427 -23.97 10.19 -7.74
CA THR A 427 -23.79 8.77 -8.09
C THR A 427 -23.74 8.64 -9.62
N THR A 428 -23.40 7.47 -10.15
CA THR A 428 -23.37 7.26 -11.61
C THR A 428 -24.77 7.36 -12.21
N LYS A 429 -24.87 7.91 -13.43
CA LYS A 429 -26.13 7.92 -14.20
C LYS A 429 -26.41 6.54 -14.81
N SER A 430 -25.35 5.79 -15.12
CA SER A 430 -25.37 4.43 -15.67
C SER A 430 -25.70 3.33 -14.66
N GLY A 431 -25.70 3.64 -13.36
CA GLY A 431 -25.88 2.64 -12.29
C GLY A 431 -24.69 1.69 -12.08
N LYS A 432 -23.58 1.88 -12.82
CA LYS A 432 -22.34 1.10 -12.64
C LYS A 432 -21.54 1.61 -11.44
N VAL A 433 -20.73 0.73 -10.83
CA VAL A 433 -19.86 1.08 -9.69
C VAL A 433 -18.80 2.13 -10.06
N PHE A 434 -18.39 2.18 -11.32
CA PHE A 434 -17.45 3.18 -11.85
C PHE A 434 -18.10 3.92 -13.02
N ALA A 435 -17.90 5.24 -13.07
CA ALA A 435 -18.42 6.10 -14.14
C ALA A 435 -17.82 5.73 -15.51
N THR A 436 -18.65 5.65 -16.54
CA THR A 436 -18.20 5.30 -17.91
C THR A 436 -17.69 6.49 -18.73
N SER A 437 -17.97 7.72 -18.29
CA SER A 437 -17.48 8.96 -18.90
C SER A 437 -17.38 10.06 -17.84
N ALA A 438 -16.84 11.22 -18.21
CA ALA A 438 -16.79 12.39 -17.32
C ALA A 438 -18.18 12.85 -16.86
N ASP A 439 -19.19 12.62 -17.71
CA ASP A 439 -20.57 13.09 -17.59
C ASP A 439 -21.53 11.96 -17.12
N ASP A 440 -21.00 10.78 -16.80
CA ASP A 440 -21.73 9.68 -16.14
C ASP A 440 -21.86 9.95 -14.63
N TRP A 441 -22.61 11.00 -14.31
CA TRP A 441 -23.02 11.33 -12.95
C TRP A 441 -24.43 11.94 -12.91
N ARG A 442 -25.05 11.85 -11.73
CA ARG A 442 -26.27 12.56 -11.35
C ARG A 442 -26.19 12.88 -9.86
N ILE A 443 -26.91 13.90 -9.40
CA ILE A 443 -27.11 14.14 -7.95
C ILE A 443 -27.73 12.87 -7.32
N VAL A 444 -27.24 12.44 -6.15
CA VAL A 444 -27.62 11.13 -5.58
C VAL A 444 -29.07 11.07 -5.08
N TYR A 445 -29.54 12.14 -4.44
CA TYR A 445 -30.91 12.29 -3.93
C TYR A 445 -31.49 13.68 -4.28
N SER A 446 -32.80 13.78 -4.46
CA SER A 446 -33.52 15.03 -4.78
C SER A 446 -33.37 16.11 -3.70
N GLU A 447 -33.07 15.70 -2.47
CA GLU A 447 -33.00 16.54 -1.28
C GLU A 447 -31.66 17.26 -1.16
N VAL A 448 -30.61 16.79 -1.86
CA VAL A 448 -29.24 17.31 -1.76
C VAL A 448 -29.17 18.80 -2.09
N PRO A 449 -29.70 19.32 -3.21
CA PRO A 449 -29.57 20.74 -3.54
C PRO A 449 -30.33 21.64 -2.56
N ARG A 450 -31.51 21.21 -2.09
CA ARG A 450 -32.30 21.94 -1.08
C ARG A 450 -31.56 22.00 0.26
N THR A 451 -30.97 20.89 0.68
CA THR A 451 -30.25 20.77 1.95
C THR A 451 -28.96 21.58 1.94
N LEU A 452 -28.19 21.54 0.85
CA LEU A 452 -26.98 22.35 0.70
C LEU A 452 -27.29 23.85 0.62
N LYS A 453 -28.38 24.26 -0.06
CA LYS A 453 -28.87 25.65 -0.04
C LYS A 453 -29.22 26.12 1.37
N LYS A 454 -29.93 25.28 2.16
CA LYS A 454 -30.24 25.62 3.55
C LYS A 454 -28.95 25.77 4.40
N LEU A 455 -28.00 24.84 4.29
CA LEU A 455 -26.75 24.93 5.05
C LEU A 455 -25.99 26.23 4.73
N HIS A 456 -25.97 26.65 3.46
CA HIS A 456 -25.40 27.92 3.04
C HIS A 456 -26.10 29.13 3.69
N SER A 457 -27.44 29.19 3.70
CA SER A 457 -28.19 30.27 4.39
C SER A 457 -28.02 30.26 5.92
N ASP A 458 -27.87 29.07 6.50
CA ASP A 458 -27.59 28.86 7.93
C ASP A 458 -26.16 29.31 8.32
N GLY A 459 -25.32 29.67 7.34
CA GLY A 459 -23.96 30.20 7.53
C GLY A 459 -22.86 29.14 7.51
N TYR A 460 -23.15 27.90 7.06
CA TYR A 460 -22.12 26.90 6.83
C TYR A 460 -21.39 27.16 5.51
N LYS A 461 -20.06 27.12 5.56
CA LYS A 461 -19.24 26.97 4.35
C LYS A 461 -19.37 25.52 3.87
N VAL A 462 -19.83 25.34 2.63
CA VAL A 462 -19.99 24.02 2.01
C VAL A 462 -18.70 23.62 1.31
N VAL A 463 -18.14 22.47 1.71
CA VAL A 463 -16.83 22.00 1.25
C VAL A 463 -16.88 20.54 0.80
N LEU A 464 -16.35 20.25 -0.39
CA LEU A 464 -16.14 18.88 -0.85
C LEU A 464 -14.73 18.41 -0.47
N PHE A 465 -14.61 17.16 -0.01
CA PHE A 465 -13.36 16.51 0.38
C PHE A 465 -13.29 15.13 -0.27
N THR A 466 -12.59 14.97 -1.40
CA THR A 466 -12.71 13.80 -2.27
C THR A 466 -11.40 13.10 -2.64
N ASN A 467 -11.45 11.79 -2.82
CA ASN A 467 -10.32 10.85 -2.70
C ASN A 467 -9.80 10.32 -4.06
N GLN A 468 -9.47 11.21 -4.99
CA GLN A 468 -9.26 10.95 -6.43
C GLN A 468 -7.89 10.37 -6.84
N LEU A 469 -7.50 9.24 -6.24
CA LEU A 469 -6.26 8.51 -6.57
C LEU A 469 -6.16 8.03 -8.03
N GLY A 470 -7.27 8.05 -8.79
CA GLY A 470 -7.26 7.81 -10.24
C GLY A 470 -6.44 8.85 -11.01
N ILE A 471 -6.39 10.10 -10.52
CA ILE A 471 -5.69 11.21 -11.18
C ILE A 471 -4.17 11.01 -11.09
N GLY A 472 -3.61 10.83 -9.89
CA GLY A 472 -2.19 10.55 -9.67
C GLY A 472 -1.73 9.17 -10.20
N LYS A 473 -2.66 8.31 -10.64
CA LYS A 473 -2.37 7.06 -11.34
C LYS A 473 -2.57 7.15 -12.87
N GLY A 474 -2.87 8.33 -13.41
CA GLY A 474 -3.09 8.57 -14.84
C GLY A 474 -4.33 7.88 -15.42
N LYS A 475 -5.23 7.36 -14.57
CA LYS A 475 -6.47 6.67 -14.97
C LYS A 475 -7.67 7.61 -15.15
N LEU A 476 -7.57 8.84 -14.65
CA LEU A 476 -8.57 9.89 -14.76
C LEU A 476 -7.85 11.20 -15.10
N LYS A 477 -8.27 11.89 -16.17
CA LYS A 477 -7.70 13.20 -16.52
C LYS A 477 -8.19 14.25 -15.52
N LEU A 478 -7.29 15.08 -15.02
CA LEU A 478 -7.64 16.15 -14.08
C LEU A 478 -8.66 17.12 -14.70
N ALA A 479 -8.50 17.51 -15.97
CA ALA A 479 -9.42 18.42 -16.67
C ALA A 479 -10.87 17.91 -16.72
N ASP A 480 -11.08 16.61 -16.95
CA ASP A 480 -12.42 16.00 -16.92
C ASP A 480 -13.02 16.01 -15.51
N PHE A 481 -12.19 15.80 -14.48
CA PHE A 481 -12.64 15.91 -13.10
C PHE A 481 -12.92 17.37 -12.68
N LYS A 482 -12.14 18.35 -13.16
CA LYS A 482 -12.46 19.79 -12.99
C LYS A 482 -13.82 20.11 -13.60
N ARG A 483 -14.11 19.63 -14.82
CA ARG A 483 -15.43 19.79 -15.46
C ARG A 483 -16.57 19.15 -14.66
N LYS A 484 -16.36 17.93 -14.10
CA LYS A 484 -17.32 17.29 -13.18
C LYS A 484 -17.62 18.17 -11.96
N VAL A 485 -16.61 18.70 -11.28
CA VAL A 485 -16.78 19.55 -10.09
C VAL A 485 -17.56 20.83 -10.40
N LEU A 486 -17.23 21.51 -11.51
CA LEU A 486 -17.97 22.69 -11.97
C LEU A 486 -19.43 22.36 -12.30
N GLY A 487 -19.68 21.25 -13.00
CA GLY A 487 -21.03 20.79 -13.30
C GLY A 487 -21.86 20.49 -12.05
N VAL A 488 -21.26 19.88 -11.03
CA VAL A 488 -21.91 19.61 -9.74
C VAL A 488 -22.22 20.90 -8.98
N GLN A 489 -21.27 21.83 -8.88
CA GLN A 489 -21.46 23.13 -8.25
C GLN A 489 -22.58 23.92 -8.95
N SER A 490 -22.56 23.99 -10.28
CA SER A 490 -23.60 24.63 -11.09
C SER A 490 -24.98 23.98 -10.89
N LYS A 491 -25.05 22.65 -10.84
CA LYS A 491 -26.32 21.92 -10.67
C LYS A 491 -26.93 22.04 -9.27
N ILE A 492 -26.10 22.28 -8.25
CA ILE A 492 -26.55 22.59 -6.89
C ILE A 492 -26.94 24.07 -6.79
N GLY A 493 -26.17 24.97 -7.41
CA GLY A 493 -26.46 26.41 -7.45
C GLY A 493 -26.19 27.14 -6.14
N ILE A 494 -25.03 26.90 -5.52
CA ILE A 494 -24.46 27.69 -4.41
C ILE A 494 -22.94 27.84 -4.59
N PRO A 495 -22.28 28.79 -3.89
CA PRO A 495 -20.84 28.79 -3.73
C PRO A 495 -20.33 27.53 -3.02
N MET A 496 -19.24 26.93 -3.52
CA MET A 496 -18.64 25.72 -2.94
C MET A 496 -17.12 25.76 -3.06
N GLN A 497 -16.43 25.22 -2.04
CA GLN A 497 -15.00 24.90 -2.12
C GLN A 497 -14.84 23.38 -2.30
N ALA A 498 -13.81 22.93 -3.00
CA ALA A 498 -13.53 21.50 -3.18
C ALA A 498 -12.03 21.21 -3.02
N LEU A 499 -11.70 20.24 -2.19
CA LEU A 499 -10.35 19.75 -1.93
C LEU A 499 -10.25 18.30 -2.43
N ILE A 500 -9.26 18.05 -3.28
CA ILE A 500 -9.16 16.86 -4.13
C ILE A 500 -7.80 16.21 -3.89
N ALA A 501 -7.79 15.08 -3.19
CA ALA A 501 -6.57 14.30 -2.94
C ALA A 501 -6.24 13.43 -4.15
N THR A 502 -5.31 13.88 -5.00
CA THR A 502 -4.98 13.23 -6.27
C THR A 502 -4.06 12.01 -6.13
N GLY A 503 -3.41 11.83 -4.96
CA GLY A 503 -2.43 10.77 -4.72
C GLY A 503 -2.37 10.27 -3.27
N GLU A 504 -1.53 9.26 -3.01
CA GLU A 504 -1.22 8.79 -1.65
C GLU A 504 -0.41 9.84 -0.86
N GLY A 505 -0.86 10.18 0.35
CA GLY A 505 -0.15 11.07 1.27
C GLY A 505 -1.08 11.61 2.36
N VAL A 506 -0.68 12.71 3.01
CA VAL A 506 -1.43 13.41 4.06
C VAL A 506 -2.82 13.88 3.64
N TYR A 507 -3.05 14.13 2.35
CA TYR A 507 -4.33 14.63 1.84
C TYR A 507 -5.38 13.53 1.64
N ARG A 508 -4.99 12.26 1.47
CA ARG A 508 -5.95 11.20 1.18
C ARG A 508 -6.69 10.79 2.46
N LYS A 509 -8.02 10.88 2.47
CA LYS A 509 -8.85 10.38 3.59
C LYS A 509 -8.54 8.90 3.85
N PRO A 510 -8.39 8.45 5.10
CA PRO A 510 -8.79 9.13 6.34
C PRO A 510 -7.81 10.17 6.91
N GLN A 511 -6.63 10.40 6.32
CA GLN A 511 -5.71 11.43 6.79
C GLN A 511 -6.34 12.84 6.72
N THR A 512 -6.02 13.67 7.70
CA THR A 512 -6.65 14.98 7.95
C THR A 512 -6.16 16.11 7.04
N GLY A 513 -5.15 15.89 6.20
CA GLY A 513 -4.39 16.97 5.56
C GLY A 513 -5.21 17.91 4.67
N MET A 514 -6.33 17.47 4.08
CA MET A 514 -7.24 18.40 3.39
C MET A 514 -7.96 19.32 4.38
N TRP A 515 -8.43 18.81 5.53
CA TRP A 515 -9.04 19.62 6.57
C TRP A 515 -8.02 20.61 7.15
N THR A 516 -6.81 20.17 7.43
CA THR A 516 -5.71 21.05 7.87
C THR A 516 -5.40 22.12 6.83
N HIS A 517 -5.40 21.78 5.53
CA HIS A 517 -5.22 22.78 4.47
C HIS A 517 -6.39 23.79 4.41
N LEU A 518 -7.65 23.33 4.55
CA LEU A 518 -8.81 24.21 4.65
C LEU A 518 -8.64 25.21 5.82
N CYS A 519 -8.34 24.73 7.02
CA CYS A 519 -8.19 25.59 8.20
C CYS A 519 -7.05 26.61 8.05
N ASN A 520 -5.89 26.17 7.55
CA ASN A 520 -4.67 26.99 7.54
C ASN A 520 -4.59 27.97 6.34
N HIS A 521 -5.16 27.61 5.19
CA HIS A 521 -5.00 28.37 3.94
C HIS A 521 -6.31 28.60 3.18
N GLY A 522 -7.32 27.76 3.39
CA GLY A 522 -8.57 27.79 2.65
C GLY A 522 -9.71 28.59 3.28
N ASN A 523 -9.52 29.17 4.48
CA ASN A 523 -10.59 29.74 5.31
C ASN A 523 -10.28 31.13 5.92
N ASP A 524 -9.46 31.94 5.23
CA ASP A 524 -9.27 33.38 5.49
C ASP A 524 -8.91 33.74 6.95
N GLY A 525 -8.21 32.86 7.66
CA GLY A 525 -7.86 33.00 9.08
C GLY A 525 -9.00 32.76 10.07
N ILE A 526 -10.24 32.51 9.63
CA ILE A 526 -11.37 32.22 10.51
C ILE A 526 -11.22 30.81 11.09
N GLN A 527 -11.15 30.73 12.42
CA GLN A 527 -11.00 29.48 13.15
C GLN A 527 -12.23 28.58 12.96
N VAL A 528 -12.00 27.32 12.56
CA VAL A 528 -13.08 26.34 12.35
C VAL A 528 -13.44 25.64 13.67
N HIS A 529 -14.69 25.78 14.09
CA HIS A 529 -15.23 25.13 15.29
C HIS A 529 -15.75 23.73 14.91
N THR A 530 -14.95 22.69 15.19
CA THR A 530 -15.26 21.29 14.86
C THR A 530 -16.58 20.80 15.48
N THR A 531 -16.88 21.22 16.71
CA THR A 531 -18.13 20.89 17.44
C THR A 531 -19.40 21.38 16.73
N SER A 532 -19.32 22.51 16.03
CA SER A 532 -20.41 23.06 15.21
C SER A 532 -20.42 22.55 13.77
N SER A 533 -19.34 21.90 13.35
CA SER A 533 -19.09 21.43 12.00
C SER A 533 -19.49 19.96 11.82
N LYS A 534 -19.66 19.53 10.58
CA LYS A 534 -20.09 18.17 10.25
C LYS A 534 -19.45 17.65 8.97
N TYR A 535 -19.26 16.34 8.92
CA TYR A 535 -18.82 15.62 7.73
C TYR A 535 -19.85 14.55 7.32
N ILE A 536 -20.17 14.50 6.03
CA ILE A 536 -21.09 13.52 5.44
C ILE A 536 -20.30 12.68 4.42
N GLY A 537 -20.44 11.35 4.48
CA GLY A 537 -19.76 10.44 3.55
C GLY A 537 -20.34 9.03 3.55
N ASP A 538 -20.27 8.34 2.41
CA ASP A 538 -20.78 6.97 2.23
C ASP A 538 -19.76 5.87 2.53
N ALA A 539 -18.45 6.19 2.55
CA ALA A 539 -17.42 5.26 3.02
C ALA A 539 -17.44 5.17 4.56
N ALA A 540 -18.50 4.55 5.08
CA ALA A 540 -18.94 4.64 6.47
C ALA A 540 -18.82 3.33 7.26
N GLY A 541 -18.21 2.29 6.69
CA GLY A 541 -17.94 1.01 7.37
C GLY A 541 -19.19 0.17 7.68
N ARG A 542 -20.31 0.37 6.97
CA ARG A 542 -21.53 -0.42 7.15
C ARG A 542 -21.33 -1.89 6.72
N PRO A 543 -21.87 -2.88 7.46
CA PRO A 543 -21.77 -4.31 7.14
C PRO A 543 -22.62 -4.66 5.90
N ALA A 544 -22.69 -5.92 5.49
CA ALA A 544 -23.67 -6.30 4.46
C ALA A 544 -25.10 -6.06 4.97
N ASP A 545 -26.03 -5.83 4.04
CA ASP A 545 -27.48 -5.80 4.30
C ASP A 545 -27.93 -4.72 5.29
N TRP A 546 -27.15 -3.63 5.39
CA TRP A 546 -27.50 -2.43 6.14
C TRP A 546 -28.75 -1.70 5.62
N GLY A 547 -29.20 -2.06 4.41
CA GLY A 547 -30.49 -1.69 3.84
C GLY A 547 -30.86 -2.65 2.70
N PRO A 548 -32.10 -2.62 2.20
CA PRO A 548 -32.57 -3.56 1.17
C PRO A 548 -31.65 -3.59 -0.07
N GLY A 549 -31.05 -4.75 -0.34
CA GLY A 549 -30.12 -4.95 -1.46
C GLY A 549 -28.77 -4.21 -1.35
N LYS A 550 -28.45 -3.59 -0.21
CA LYS A 550 -27.22 -2.83 -0.01
C LYS A 550 -26.06 -3.76 0.38
N LYS A 551 -25.02 -3.76 -0.46
CA LYS A 551 -23.73 -4.39 -0.13
C LYS A 551 -23.02 -3.62 0.98
N LYS A 552 -22.11 -4.28 1.70
CA LYS A 552 -21.20 -3.62 2.66
C LYS A 552 -20.44 -2.47 2.02
N ASP A 553 -20.18 -1.41 2.80
CA ASP A 553 -19.43 -0.26 2.30
C ASP A 553 -18.05 -0.70 1.81
N PHE A 554 -17.56 -0.09 0.73
CA PHE A 554 -16.27 -0.45 0.16
C PHE A 554 -15.08 -0.01 1.04
N SER A 555 -15.29 0.92 1.98
CA SER A 555 -14.29 1.63 2.79
C SER A 555 -14.94 2.19 4.06
N CYS A 556 -14.14 2.50 5.08
CA CYS A 556 -14.55 3.29 6.25
C CYS A 556 -13.93 4.70 6.26
N SER A 557 -13.21 5.08 5.19
CA SER A 557 -12.37 6.29 5.10
C SER A 557 -13.05 7.60 5.49
N ASP A 558 -14.37 7.74 5.34
CA ASP A 558 -15.07 8.99 5.58
C ASP A 558 -15.47 9.15 7.05
N ARG A 559 -15.95 8.06 7.66
CA ARG A 559 -16.16 8.00 9.11
C ARG A 559 -14.83 8.15 9.84
N LEU A 560 -13.77 7.51 9.34
CA LEU A 560 -12.44 7.59 9.93
C LEU A 560 -11.81 8.98 9.74
N PHE A 561 -12.04 9.66 8.61
CA PHE A 561 -11.66 11.08 8.42
C PHE A 561 -12.34 11.97 9.45
N ALA A 562 -13.67 11.86 9.60
CA ALA A 562 -14.42 12.64 10.58
C ALA A 562 -13.95 12.40 12.04
N LEU A 563 -13.65 11.14 12.38
CA LEU A 563 -13.09 10.78 13.69
C LEU A 563 -11.67 11.32 13.92
N ASN A 564 -10.83 11.38 12.89
CA ASN A 564 -9.48 11.96 12.97
C ASN A 564 -9.50 13.50 13.06
N VAL A 565 -10.50 14.14 12.45
CA VAL A 565 -10.72 15.59 12.48
C VAL A 565 -11.44 16.03 13.77
N GLY A 566 -12.22 15.15 14.39
CA GLY A 566 -13.04 15.47 15.57
C GLY A 566 -14.36 16.17 15.25
N VAL A 567 -14.95 15.92 14.07
CA VAL A 567 -16.26 16.48 13.66
C VAL A 567 -17.38 15.44 13.72
N SER A 568 -18.62 15.93 13.85
CA SER A 568 -19.80 15.08 13.77
C SER A 568 -19.90 14.39 12.40
N PHE A 569 -20.31 13.11 12.37
CA PHE A 569 -20.39 12.29 11.15
C PHE A 569 -21.79 11.76 10.90
N HIS A 570 -22.21 11.78 9.63
CA HIS A 570 -23.46 11.19 9.14
C HIS A 570 -23.24 10.47 7.81
N THR A 571 -24.03 9.41 7.54
CA THR A 571 -24.14 8.88 6.17
C THR A 571 -25.07 9.75 5.30
N PRO A 572 -25.01 9.66 3.95
CA PRO A 572 -25.89 10.44 3.08
C PRO A 572 -27.38 10.13 3.34
N GLU A 573 -27.71 8.86 3.62
CA GLU A 573 -29.05 8.42 3.98
C GLU A 573 -29.53 9.00 5.33
N GLU A 574 -28.66 9.04 6.34
CA GLU A 574 -28.95 9.68 7.63
C GLU A 574 -29.16 11.19 7.49
N PHE A 575 -28.39 11.85 6.62
CA PHE A 575 -28.33 13.31 6.54
C PHE A 575 -29.36 13.93 5.58
N PHE A 576 -29.53 13.36 4.38
CA PHE A 576 -30.43 13.91 3.35
C PHE A 576 -31.84 13.33 3.42
N LEU A 577 -31.96 12.06 3.81
CA LEU A 577 -33.23 11.32 3.83
C LEU A 577 -33.81 11.13 5.25
N GLY A 578 -33.11 11.61 6.28
CA GLY A 578 -33.54 11.49 7.69
C GLY A 578 -33.61 10.06 8.21
N GLN A 579 -32.91 9.10 7.59
CA GLN A 579 -32.96 7.70 7.99
C GLN A 579 -32.31 7.47 9.36
N LYS A 580 -32.77 6.43 10.07
CA LYS A 580 -32.18 5.99 11.34
C LYS A 580 -30.72 5.59 11.12
N LYS A 581 -29.85 5.89 12.10
CA LYS A 581 -28.41 5.58 12.05
C LYS A 581 -28.18 4.08 11.86
N ASN A 582 -27.36 3.73 10.87
CA ASN A 582 -27.07 2.34 10.55
C ASN A 582 -25.94 1.75 11.42
N ARG A 583 -25.97 0.43 11.61
CA ARG A 583 -24.83 -0.29 12.22
C ARG A 583 -23.59 -0.14 11.33
N PHE A 584 -22.42 -0.04 11.94
CA PHE A 584 -21.12 0.04 11.27
C PHE A 584 -20.04 -0.65 12.09
N SER A 585 -18.95 -1.01 11.43
CA SER A 585 -17.73 -1.52 12.07
C SER A 585 -16.58 -0.54 11.86
N LEU A 586 -15.81 -0.29 12.91
CA LEU A 586 -14.48 0.31 12.80
C LEU A 586 -13.44 -0.79 12.47
N PRO A 587 -12.23 -0.44 12.00
CA PRO A 587 -11.12 -1.39 11.89
C PRO A 587 -10.83 -2.12 13.21
N GLU A 588 -10.29 -3.35 13.11
CA GLU A 588 -9.90 -4.17 14.27
C GLU A 588 -8.91 -3.43 15.19
N PHE A 589 -7.97 -2.70 14.58
CA PHE A 589 -7.00 -1.86 15.29
C PHE A 589 -7.50 -0.41 15.41
N ASP A 590 -7.78 0.02 16.64
CA ASP A 590 -8.12 1.40 16.99
C ASP A 590 -6.90 2.09 17.66
N PRO A 591 -6.09 2.88 16.93
CA PRO A 591 -4.84 3.44 17.44
C PRO A 591 -5.02 4.41 18.61
N ARG A 592 -6.24 4.95 18.80
CA ARG A 592 -6.56 5.84 19.92
C ARG A 592 -6.55 5.09 21.26
N LYS A 593 -6.92 3.80 21.24
CA LYS A 593 -6.98 2.92 22.42
C LYS A 593 -5.62 2.33 22.82
N LEU A 594 -4.54 2.65 22.10
CA LEU A 594 -3.23 2.10 22.39
C LEU A 594 -2.67 2.69 23.70
N SER A 595 -2.50 1.82 24.70
CA SER A 595 -1.86 2.13 25.97
C SER A 595 -0.34 2.20 25.85
N SER A 596 0.29 3.14 26.55
CA SER A 596 1.73 3.15 26.84
C SER A 596 2.10 2.39 28.12
N ALA A 597 1.11 2.06 28.96
CA ALA A 597 1.27 1.31 30.20
C ALA A 597 0.96 -0.19 30.01
N GLY A 598 1.76 -1.04 30.65
CA GLY A 598 1.64 -2.50 30.63
C GLY A 598 3.02 -3.17 30.66
N PRO A 599 3.09 -4.49 30.91
CA PRO A 599 4.37 -5.21 30.85
C PRO A 599 4.83 -5.37 29.39
N LEU A 600 6.10 -5.05 29.13
CA LEU A 600 6.70 -5.16 27.78
C LEU A 600 6.76 -6.61 27.29
N LEU A 601 6.92 -7.57 28.20
CA LEU A 601 6.93 -9.01 27.91
C LEU A 601 5.72 -9.70 28.55
N SER A 602 5.33 -10.84 28.02
CA SER A 602 4.27 -11.69 28.56
C SER A 602 4.62 -13.18 28.36
N PRO A 603 4.64 -14.00 29.42
CA PRO A 603 4.24 -13.70 30.81
C PRO A 603 5.17 -12.64 31.47
N PRO A 604 4.68 -11.84 32.45
CA PRO A 604 5.44 -10.71 32.99
C PRO A 604 6.77 -11.06 33.67
N GLN A 605 6.93 -12.33 34.09
CA GLN A 605 8.16 -12.88 34.64
C GLN A 605 9.26 -13.10 33.59
N ALA A 606 8.92 -13.10 32.28
CA ALA A 606 9.89 -13.23 31.22
C ALA A 606 10.79 -11.98 31.16
N GLN A 607 12.11 -12.19 31.26
CA GLN A 607 13.08 -11.11 31.31
C GLN A 607 13.74 -10.83 29.95
N ILE A 608 14.01 -9.55 29.70
CA ILE A 608 15.01 -9.11 28.72
C ILE A 608 16.38 -9.51 29.28
N PRO A 609 17.31 -10.05 28.46
CA PRO A 609 18.65 -10.38 28.93
C PRO A 609 19.36 -9.17 29.53
N ALA A 610 19.91 -9.32 30.73
CA ALA A 610 20.73 -8.29 31.39
C ALA A 610 22.22 -8.44 31.00
N GLN A 611 23.06 -7.50 31.45
CA GLN A 611 24.52 -7.66 31.31
C GLN A 611 24.99 -8.89 32.11
N GLY A 612 25.76 -9.77 31.47
CA GLY A 612 26.24 -11.03 32.08
C GLY A 612 25.27 -12.22 31.96
N HIS A 613 24.22 -12.11 31.14
CA HIS A 613 23.34 -13.24 30.83
C HIS A 613 24.10 -14.42 30.16
N PRO A 614 23.63 -15.68 30.32
CA PRO A 614 24.23 -16.83 29.63
C PRO A 614 24.05 -16.74 28.12
N GLN A 615 24.95 -17.39 27.37
CA GLN A 615 24.90 -17.39 25.91
C GLN A 615 23.59 -17.99 25.38
N GLU A 616 22.92 -17.29 24.46
CA GLU A 616 21.64 -17.73 23.90
C GLU A 616 21.37 -17.23 22.48
N VAL A 617 20.43 -17.88 21.80
CA VAL A 617 19.83 -17.46 20.53
C VAL A 617 18.39 -16.98 20.75
N ILE A 618 18.13 -15.70 20.50
CA ILE A 618 16.77 -15.14 20.50
C ILE A 618 16.24 -15.10 19.06
N ILE A 619 15.20 -15.87 18.77
CA ILE A 619 14.49 -15.82 17.48
C ILE A 619 13.31 -14.86 17.59
N LEU A 620 13.34 -13.75 16.86
CA LEU A 620 12.18 -12.86 16.76
C LEU A 620 11.16 -13.43 15.75
N VAL A 621 9.87 -13.32 16.09
CA VAL A 621 8.76 -13.72 15.22
C VAL A 621 7.76 -12.57 15.15
N GLY A 622 7.27 -12.24 13.96
CA GLY A 622 6.17 -11.28 13.79
C GLY A 622 6.09 -10.69 12.40
N PHE A 623 4.98 -10.00 12.09
CA PHE A 623 4.75 -9.31 10.82
C PHE A 623 5.93 -8.38 10.41
N PRO A 624 6.15 -8.15 9.10
CA PRO A 624 6.92 -6.97 8.70
C PRO A 624 6.33 -5.69 9.33
N ALA A 625 7.16 -4.69 9.64
CA ALA A 625 6.76 -3.49 10.40
C ALA A 625 6.18 -3.72 11.83
N SER A 626 6.23 -4.93 12.40
CA SER A 626 5.80 -5.20 13.79
C SER A 626 6.70 -4.62 14.90
N GLY A 627 7.68 -3.78 14.57
CA GLY A 627 8.61 -3.18 15.54
C GLY A 627 9.85 -4.01 15.93
N LYS A 628 10.01 -5.25 15.44
CA LYS A 628 11.16 -6.15 15.77
C LYS A 628 12.52 -5.44 15.81
N SER A 629 12.96 -4.83 14.71
CA SER A 629 14.27 -4.17 14.62
C SER A 629 14.41 -2.97 15.57
N SER A 630 13.30 -2.33 15.97
CA SER A 630 13.31 -1.29 17.02
C SER A 630 13.46 -1.90 18.40
N PHE A 631 12.79 -3.03 18.67
CA PHE A 631 12.97 -3.81 19.89
C PHE A 631 14.42 -4.29 20.04
N VAL A 632 15.04 -4.86 19.00
CA VAL A 632 16.47 -5.24 19.00
C VAL A 632 17.37 -4.06 19.39
N LYS A 633 17.19 -2.91 18.72
CA LYS A 633 18.00 -1.71 18.96
C LYS A 633 17.85 -1.16 20.37
N LYS A 634 16.65 -1.20 20.95
CA LYS A 634 16.37 -0.65 22.28
C LYS A 634 16.68 -1.62 23.43
N HIS A 635 16.59 -2.94 23.21
CA HIS A 635 16.56 -3.93 24.28
C HIS A 635 17.58 -5.08 24.16
N LEU A 636 18.28 -5.25 23.04
CA LEU A 636 19.24 -6.36 22.87
C LEU A 636 20.65 -5.89 22.44
N LEU A 637 20.76 -4.89 21.55
CA LEU A 637 22.07 -4.29 21.22
C LEU A 637 22.83 -3.73 22.43
N PRO A 638 22.20 -3.09 23.45
CA PRO A 638 22.91 -2.65 24.65
C PRO A 638 23.58 -3.79 25.42
N HIS A 639 23.07 -5.02 25.29
CA HIS A 639 23.60 -6.23 25.91
C HIS A 639 24.51 -7.03 24.95
N LYS A 640 25.07 -6.37 23.92
CA LYS A 640 26.09 -6.89 23.00
C LYS A 640 25.65 -8.07 22.11
N TYR A 641 24.35 -8.24 21.88
CA TYR A 641 23.82 -9.23 20.95
C TYR A 641 24.31 -9.02 19.51
N VAL A 642 24.72 -10.11 18.85
CA VAL A 642 24.98 -10.13 17.41
C VAL A 642 23.66 -10.12 16.65
N HIS A 643 23.43 -9.05 15.88
CA HIS A 643 22.17 -8.80 15.16
C HIS A 643 22.20 -9.46 13.78
N ILE A 644 21.55 -10.61 13.67
CA ILE A 644 21.39 -11.35 12.42
C ILE A 644 20.09 -10.90 11.76
N ASN A 645 20.19 -10.19 10.63
CA ASN A 645 19.05 -9.69 9.87
C ASN A 645 19.23 -10.00 8.36
N ARG A 646 18.24 -10.63 7.74
CA ARG A 646 18.31 -11.07 6.34
C ARG A 646 18.23 -9.94 5.33
N ASP A 647 17.62 -8.80 5.66
CA ASP A 647 17.61 -7.64 4.74
C ASP A 647 19.03 -7.05 4.58
N ALA A 648 19.89 -7.21 5.58
CA ALA A 648 21.32 -6.85 5.51
C ALA A 648 22.20 -7.98 4.92
N MET A 649 21.88 -9.26 5.20
CA MET A 649 22.73 -10.41 4.82
C MET A 649 22.30 -11.12 3.51
N GLY A 650 21.11 -10.80 2.98
CA GLY A 650 20.53 -11.32 1.73
C GLY A 650 19.89 -12.70 1.83
N THR A 651 20.70 -13.74 2.05
CA THR A 651 20.24 -15.15 2.03
C THR A 651 20.08 -15.72 3.43
N TRP A 652 19.18 -16.70 3.59
CA TRP A 652 18.98 -17.34 4.89
C TRP A 652 20.20 -18.19 5.30
N GLN A 653 20.90 -18.77 4.32
CA GLN A 653 22.15 -19.52 4.54
C GLN A 653 23.24 -18.62 5.15
N LYS A 654 23.35 -17.36 4.68
CA LYS A 654 24.27 -16.38 5.28
C LYS A 654 23.88 -16.03 6.72
N CYS A 655 22.59 -15.92 7.02
CA CYS A 655 22.11 -15.71 8.40
C CYS A 655 22.45 -16.91 9.31
N VAL A 656 22.32 -18.15 8.82
CA VAL A 656 22.68 -19.37 9.56
C VAL A 656 24.19 -19.42 9.81
N ALA A 657 25.03 -19.29 8.78
CA ALA A 657 26.48 -19.31 8.92
C ALA A 657 27.01 -18.18 9.84
N ALA A 658 26.40 -16.99 9.78
CA ALA A 658 26.73 -15.90 10.70
C ALA A 658 26.25 -16.17 12.14
N THR A 659 25.14 -16.88 12.33
CA THR A 659 24.68 -17.35 13.65
C THR A 659 25.68 -18.35 14.22
N GLU A 660 26.05 -19.39 13.47
CA GLU A 660 27.04 -20.39 13.91
C GLU A 660 28.41 -19.75 14.23
N SER A 661 28.91 -18.85 13.37
CA SER A 661 30.18 -18.16 13.60
C SER A 661 30.19 -17.25 14.84
N ALA A 662 29.05 -16.66 15.20
CA ALA A 662 28.89 -15.89 16.43
C ALA A 662 28.82 -16.80 17.66
N LEU A 663 28.09 -17.92 17.56
CA LEU A 663 27.97 -18.89 18.65
C LEU A 663 29.32 -19.52 19.02
N VAL A 664 30.12 -19.91 18.03
CA VAL A 664 31.50 -20.43 18.23
C VAL A 664 32.42 -19.43 18.92
N LYS A 665 32.13 -18.12 18.85
CA LYS A 665 32.88 -17.04 19.52
C LYS A 665 32.37 -16.70 20.91
N GLY A 666 31.49 -17.53 21.50
CA GLY A 666 30.86 -17.25 22.80
C GLY A 666 29.86 -16.08 22.78
N GLN A 667 29.43 -15.63 21.59
CA GLN A 667 28.54 -14.46 21.47
C GLN A 667 27.07 -14.89 21.42
N SER A 668 26.20 -14.10 22.06
CA SER A 668 24.75 -14.27 22.00
C SER A 668 24.17 -13.66 20.72
N VAL A 669 23.14 -14.29 20.16
CA VAL A 669 22.61 -13.98 18.82
C VAL A 669 21.14 -13.58 18.87
N VAL A 670 20.75 -12.57 18.09
CA VAL A 670 19.34 -12.26 17.81
C VAL A 670 19.02 -12.32 16.32
N VAL A 671 18.03 -13.13 15.97
CA VAL A 671 17.56 -13.34 14.60
C VAL A 671 16.35 -12.45 14.32
N ASP A 672 16.61 -11.26 13.80
CA ASP A 672 15.63 -10.24 13.41
C ASP A 672 15.11 -10.49 11.99
N ASN A 673 14.40 -11.60 11.85
CA ASN A 673 13.70 -11.99 10.63
C ASN A 673 12.20 -12.11 10.92
N THR A 674 11.36 -12.35 9.91
CA THR A 674 9.91 -12.53 10.11
C THR A 674 9.57 -13.86 10.76
N ASN A 675 10.29 -14.93 10.38
CA ASN A 675 10.24 -16.29 10.95
C ASN A 675 8.81 -16.87 11.13
N PRO A 676 7.95 -16.84 10.08
CA PRO A 676 6.53 -17.19 10.18
C PRO A 676 6.25 -18.67 10.47
N ASP A 677 7.02 -19.56 9.86
CA ASP A 677 6.78 -21.00 9.81
C ASP A 677 7.85 -21.78 10.61
N PRO A 678 7.55 -23.01 11.09
CA PRO A 678 8.48 -23.79 11.90
C PRO A 678 9.78 -24.12 11.15
N GLU A 679 9.69 -24.44 9.85
CA GLU A 679 10.84 -24.67 8.97
C GLU A 679 11.84 -23.50 8.99
N SER A 680 11.36 -22.25 9.01
CA SER A 680 12.25 -21.08 9.12
C SER A 680 12.83 -20.85 10.51
N ARG A 681 12.21 -21.39 11.57
CA ARG A 681 12.70 -21.29 12.96
C ARG A 681 13.69 -22.42 13.29
N GLN A 682 13.41 -23.64 12.84
CA GLN A 682 14.24 -24.83 13.00
C GLN A 682 15.68 -24.60 12.53
N ARG A 683 15.88 -23.84 11.44
CA ARG A 683 17.20 -23.43 10.94
C ARG A 683 18.11 -22.77 11.98
N TYR A 684 17.55 -22.15 13.02
CA TYR A 684 18.31 -21.47 14.08
C TYR A 684 18.18 -22.16 15.45
N THR A 685 17.07 -22.87 15.75
CA THR A 685 17.03 -23.75 16.94
C THR A 685 18.01 -24.92 16.79
N ALA A 686 18.25 -25.39 15.56
CA ALA A 686 19.33 -26.33 15.24
C ALA A 686 20.73 -25.74 15.53
N CYS A 687 20.98 -24.46 15.23
CA CYS A 687 22.24 -23.79 15.59
C CYS A 687 22.43 -23.72 17.11
N ALA A 688 21.38 -23.35 17.85
CA ALA A 688 21.41 -23.29 19.30
C ALA A 688 21.70 -24.67 19.92
N LYS A 689 20.98 -25.71 19.48
CA LYS A 689 21.20 -27.11 19.91
C LYS A 689 22.61 -27.60 19.58
N LYS A 690 23.12 -27.31 18.38
CA LYS A 690 24.48 -27.68 17.93
C LYS A 690 25.58 -27.02 18.77
N ALA A 691 25.35 -25.79 19.25
CA ALA A 691 26.27 -25.07 20.13
C ALA A 691 26.02 -25.34 21.62
N ASN A 692 25.01 -26.15 21.98
CA ASN A 692 24.56 -26.39 23.35
C ASN A 692 24.25 -25.10 24.15
N VAL A 693 23.56 -24.15 23.52
CA VAL A 693 23.13 -22.87 24.12
C VAL A 693 21.61 -22.76 24.17
N HIS A 694 21.09 -21.92 25.06
CA HIS A 694 19.65 -21.65 25.17
C HIS A 694 19.08 -21.04 23.87
N CYS A 695 17.80 -21.31 23.61
CA CYS A 695 17.05 -20.71 22.52
C CYS A 695 15.67 -20.23 22.97
N ARG A 696 15.39 -18.93 22.80
CA ARG A 696 14.10 -18.33 23.16
C ARG A 696 13.40 -17.73 21.95
N CYS A 697 12.09 -17.91 21.86
CA CYS A 697 11.25 -17.28 20.84
C CYS A 697 10.60 -16.00 21.39
N PHE A 698 10.74 -14.89 20.68
CA PHE A 698 10.14 -13.59 21.05
C PHE A 698 9.13 -13.17 19.98
N VAL A 699 7.84 -13.38 20.27
CA VAL A 699 6.73 -13.17 19.35
C VAL A 699 6.14 -11.76 19.54
N LEU A 700 6.29 -10.89 18.53
CA LEU A 700 5.76 -9.53 18.56
C LEU A 700 4.23 -9.56 18.47
N ASN A 701 3.58 -9.18 19.56
CA ASN A 701 2.13 -9.19 19.76
C ASN A 701 1.47 -8.00 19.04
N VAL A 702 1.45 -8.08 17.71
CA VAL A 702 1.01 -7.02 16.78
C VAL A 702 0.13 -7.66 15.69
N SER A 703 -1.11 -7.19 15.53
CA SER A 703 -2.02 -7.70 14.50
C SER A 703 -1.64 -7.25 13.08
N LEU A 704 -2.30 -7.83 12.07
CA LEU A 704 -2.09 -7.45 10.66
C LEU A 704 -2.27 -5.94 10.45
N ASP A 705 -3.37 -5.37 10.93
CA ASP A 705 -3.73 -3.98 10.67
C ASP A 705 -2.94 -3.01 11.56
N HIS A 706 -2.51 -3.44 12.75
CA HIS A 706 -1.53 -2.71 13.55
C HIS A 706 -0.16 -2.65 12.85
N ALA A 707 0.30 -3.76 12.24
CA ALA A 707 1.54 -3.78 11.47
C ALA A 707 1.47 -2.94 10.18
N ARG A 708 0.32 -2.96 9.47
CA ARG A 708 0.04 -2.09 8.32
C ARG A 708 -0.03 -0.62 8.72
N HIS A 709 -0.61 -0.31 9.88
CA HIS A 709 -0.62 1.04 10.45
C HIS A 709 0.82 1.52 10.76
N ASN A 710 1.66 0.67 11.36
CA ASN A 710 3.08 0.99 11.62
C ASN A 710 3.86 1.29 10.33
N GLU A 711 3.63 0.55 9.24
CA GLU A 711 4.20 0.83 7.91
C GLU A 711 3.80 2.21 7.40
N LYS A 712 2.48 2.47 7.44
CA LYS A 712 1.89 3.72 6.99
C LYS A 712 2.37 4.92 7.80
N PHE A 713 2.49 4.79 9.11
CA PHE A 713 3.07 5.80 10.01
C PHE A 713 4.53 6.07 9.68
N ARG A 714 5.37 5.03 9.56
CA ARG A 714 6.80 5.17 9.22
C ARG A 714 7.05 5.75 7.83
N ARG A 715 6.07 5.71 6.92
CA ARG A 715 6.08 6.41 5.62
C ARG A 715 5.66 7.88 5.68
N MET A 716 5.18 8.35 6.84
CA MET A 716 4.65 9.70 7.03
C MET A 716 5.46 10.58 7.99
N THR A 717 6.36 10.02 8.80
CA THR A 717 7.32 10.79 9.64
C THR A 717 8.72 10.83 9.01
N ASP A 718 9.65 11.64 9.54
CA ASP A 718 11.02 11.76 9.00
C ASP A 718 11.82 10.45 8.98
N SER A 719 11.40 9.44 9.75
CA SER A 719 11.87 8.05 9.62
C SER A 719 11.70 7.47 8.20
N ALA A 720 10.83 8.07 7.37
CA ALA A 720 10.56 7.67 6.00
C ALA A 720 11.76 7.82 5.05
N LYS A 721 12.73 8.71 5.35
CA LYS A 721 13.90 8.98 4.48
C LYS A 721 14.67 7.72 4.07
N ASN A 722 14.66 6.68 4.93
CA ASN A 722 15.26 5.38 4.67
C ASN A 722 14.26 4.19 4.74
N HIS A 723 12.95 4.44 4.75
CA HIS A 723 11.96 3.35 4.83
C HIS A 723 11.43 2.93 3.46
N ALA A 724 11.92 1.79 2.96
CA ALA A 724 11.32 1.12 1.82
C ALA A 724 9.87 0.67 2.13
N GLN A 725 8.92 1.06 1.28
CA GLN A 725 7.51 0.67 1.38
C GLN A 725 7.34 -0.85 1.33
N ILE A 726 6.56 -1.40 2.25
CA ILE A 726 6.25 -2.83 2.32
C ILE A 726 4.91 -3.08 1.65
N SER A 727 4.89 -3.89 0.59
CA SER A 727 3.64 -4.19 -0.13
C SER A 727 2.75 -5.16 0.64
N GLU A 728 1.43 -4.97 0.56
CA GLU A 728 0.38 -5.83 1.15
C GLU A 728 0.60 -7.33 0.89
N MET A 729 1.15 -7.72 -0.26
CA MET A 729 1.48 -9.12 -0.58
C MET A 729 2.46 -9.75 0.43
N VAL A 730 3.37 -8.99 1.03
CA VAL A 730 4.32 -9.48 2.04
C VAL A 730 3.61 -9.70 3.38
N PHE A 731 2.69 -8.81 3.76
CA PHE A 731 1.85 -8.97 4.95
C PHE A 731 0.91 -10.18 4.82
N HIS A 732 0.26 -10.37 3.66
CA HIS A 732 -0.60 -11.52 3.41
C HIS A 732 0.19 -12.84 3.28
N SER A 733 1.36 -12.82 2.64
CA SER A 733 2.27 -13.98 2.58
C SER A 733 2.74 -14.40 3.98
N TYR A 734 3.07 -13.43 4.83
CA TYR A 734 3.35 -13.68 6.24
C TYR A 734 2.14 -14.29 6.96
N LYS A 735 0.94 -13.70 6.84
CA LYS A 735 -0.28 -14.20 7.49
C LYS A 735 -0.66 -15.62 7.03
N LYS A 736 -0.40 -15.98 5.76
CA LYS A 736 -0.64 -17.34 5.24
C LYS A 736 0.39 -18.37 5.76
N LYS A 737 1.63 -17.96 6.02
CA LYS A 737 2.70 -18.85 6.54
C LYS A 737 2.76 -18.91 8.07
N TYR A 738 2.17 -17.94 8.77
CA TYR A 738 2.30 -17.83 10.22
C TYR A 738 1.73 -19.05 10.95
N THR A 739 2.61 -19.77 11.64
CA THR A 739 2.28 -20.83 12.59
C THR A 739 2.78 -20.40 13.96
N GLN A 740 1.87 -20.40 14.95
CA GLN A 740 2.17 -20.02 16.33
C GLN A 740 3.38 -20.80 16.88
N PRO A 741 4.45 -20.15 17.37
CA PRO A 741 5.61 -20.85 17.91
C PRO A 741 5.28 -21.65 19.17
N THR A 742 5.88 -22.84 19.30
CA THR A 742 5.69 -23.77 20.44
C THR A 742 7.02 -24.30 21.00
N PRO A 743 7.11 -24.67 22.30
CA PRO A 743 8.35 -25.22 22.89
C PRO A 743 8.90 -26.45 22.17
N ALA A 744 8.04 -27.27 21.55
CA ALA A 744 8.40 -28.47 20.80
C ALA A 744 9.32 -28.22 19.59
N GLU A 745 9.47 -26.96 19.14
CA GLU A 745 10.41 -26.57 18.09
C GLU A 745 11.87 -26.42 18.58
N GLY A 746 12.12 -26.67 19.87
CA GLY A 746 13.41 -26.49 20.54
C GLY A 746 13.57 -25.11 21.16
N PHE A 747 12.53 -24.61 21.85
CA PHE A 747 12.58 -23.35 22.59
C PHE A 747 12.44 -23.56 24.10
N ASP A 748 13.38 -23.03 24.89
CA ASP A 748 13.28 -22.97 26.36
C ASP A 748 12.07 -22.12 26.81
N ALA A 749 11.76 -21.06 26.05
CA ALA A 749 10.63 -20.19 26.31
C ALA A 749 10.07 -19.56 25.02
N VAL A 750 8.74 -19.45 24.94
CA VAL A 750 8.03 -18.66 23.94
C VAL A 750 7.41 -17.44 24.62
N VAL A 751 8.06 -16.28 24.47
CA VAL A 751 7.69 -15.01 25.09
C VAL A 751 6.92 -14.15 24.09
N ARG A 752 5.82 -13.52 24.52
CA ARG A 752 5.16 -12.46 23.74
C ARG A 752 5.75 -11.11 24.08
N VAL A 753 6.05 -10.31 23.06
CA VAL A 753 6.54 -8.93 23.19
C VAL A 753 5.38 -7.99 22.88
N ASN A 754 4.90 -7.26 23.87
CA ASN A 754 3.78 -6.32 23.71
C ASN A 754 4.23 -5.04 23.04
N PHE A 755 3.39 -4.49 22.16
CA PHE A 755 3.68 -3.21 21.51
C PHE A 755 3.42 -2.04 22.46
N LEU A 756 4.47 -1.58 23.13
CA LEU A 756 4.45 -0.33 23.88
C LEU A 756 4.90 0.83 22.95
N PRO A 757 4.04 1.81 22.66
CA PRO A 757 4.39 2.95 21.80
C PRO A 757 5.50 3.82 22.42
N SER A 758 6.32 4.41 21.55
CA SER A 758 7.39 5.35 21.91
C SER A 758 7.54 6.32 20.75
N PHE A 759 7.34 7.61 20.99
CA PHE A 759 7.34 8.66 19.96
C PHE A 759 8.43 9.69 20.21
N SER A 760 8.94 10.33 19.16
CA SER A 760 10.01 11.33 19.30
C SER A 760 9.49 12.69 19.76
N ASN A 761 8.19 12.94 19.61
CA ASN A 761 7.49 14.18 20.00
C ASN A 761 5.95 14.00 19.93
N THR A 762 5.22 14.97 20.48
CA THR A 762 3.74 14.99 20.53
C THR A 762 3.07 15.02 19.15
N LYS A 763 3.74 15.53 18.10
CA LYS A 763 3.19 15.54 16.72
C LYS A 763 3.21 14.14 16.12
N GLU A 764 4.28 13.37 16.36
CA GLU A 764 4.35 11.94 16.02
C GLU A 764 3.29 11.14 16.78
N GLU A 765 3.12 11.35 18.09
CA GLU A 765 2.05 10.69 18.86
C GLU A 765 0.65 11.01 18.30
N SER A 766 0.37 12.29 18.05
CA SER A 766 -0.91 12.75 17.52
C SER A 766 -1.22 12.13 16.16
N LEU A 767 -0.21 12.03 15.28
CA LEU A 767 -0.33 11.36 13.99
C LEU A 767 -0.53 9.84 14.13
N TYR A 768 0.16 9.20 15.06
CA TYR A 768 0.01 7.76 15.30
C TYR A 768 -1.38 7.43 15.85
N ARG A 769 -1.95 8.26 16.73
CA ARG A 769 -3.29 8.04 17.29
C ARG A 769 -4.43 8.25 16.27
N MET A 770 -4.17 8.76 15.07
CA MET A 770 -5.15 8.83 13.97
C MET A 770 -5.31 7.48 13.26
N PHE A 771 -6.50 7.19 12.74
CA PHE A 771 -6.69 6.10 11.78
C PHE A 771 -5.97 6.43 10.47
N LEU A 772 -4.90 5.69 10.17
CA LEU A 772 -4.10 5.90 8.95
C LEU A 772 -4.47 4.98 7.77
N LEU A 773 -5.38 4.01 7.98
CA LEU A 773 -5.82 3.04 6.98
C LEU A 773 -7.30 3.24 6.62
N GLU A 774 -7.65 3.04 5.35
CA GLU A 774 -9.03 3.18 4.84
C GLU A 774 -9.96 2.02 5.27
N LYS A 775 -9.35 0.89 5.67
CA LYS A 775 -9.94 -0.37 6.12
C LYS A 775 -8.95 -1.07 7.03
#